data_AF-A0A7W1TA88-F1
#
_entry.id   AF-A0A7W1TA88-F1
#
_cell.length_a   1.000
_cell.length_b   1.000
_cell.length_c   1.000
_cell.angle_alpha   90.00
_cell.angle_beta   90.00
_cell.angle_gamma   90.00
#
_symmetry.space_group_name_H-M   'P 1'
#
loop_
_entity.id
_entity.type
_entity.pdbx_description
1 polymer ?
#
loop_
_entity_poly.entity_id
_entity_poly.type
_entity_poly.pdbx_seq_one_letter_code
_entity_poly.pdbx_strand_id
1 'polypeptide(L)'
;MPRSAPLRMLALALLGACSGLVAADLPLSGGHLPTRWDKQVSATAPLPEYPRPIMTRSAWQSLNGVWDYALTDAQATVAPTVFVDAIRVPFPYEAALSGAERKSIPGQRLWYRRSFTVPAAWQGQRVLLNFGAVNWDSTVAVNGKAIGAHRGGYDAFQFDISAALKAGDNELVVSAWNPLKVDVPDAQVLGKQRRESGSIFYTGATGIWQSVWLEPVPAAHIADLKIVPDLAGGTVAVTVVSEGGAAAPVTVTVRDGAKELAQASGTAGQALSLRIADAHAWSPEDPHLYTLAITLGTDTVGSYFALRSLALGKDDQGRTTMLLNGKPYLQIGALDQGYWPDGIYTAPTDDALKYDIEIAKQLGLNMLRKHAKVEPDRWYYWTDKLGMLVWQDMPQAYGDLDEAARAQWVTEWQREIATHVNHPSIVVWTTFNEAWGEKAFDVPAMVALTKQLDPTRLVNNASGWDDKHCGDIADTHAYPGPWSGKPEAARAAVCGEFGGVTMAVAAHRWNETTGVMGYGATLKDGWKVTSKYQKLLMTAWKLSKEQGTCAFVYTQITDVEQELNGLLTYDREVIKPLADIVTAANRGTFPALPPSTATPDLVPTAEEEAVLWRYTLVKPAAGWTEAAFDDTAWQSAPAPFGHGMGGVRTEWTSGDIWIRRTVTLPAAIPAKLDVLLKHDEDAEVSINGVPAASQGGYNDGYAAVPMSAAARAALKAGANVIAVHCHQTAGGQGIDVGIVAHE
;
A
#
# COMPACT_ATOMS: atom_id res chain seq x y z
N MET A 1 -9.99 10.36 -93.17
CA MET A 1 -9.11 9.57 -92.28
C MET A 1 -8.43 10.52 -91.30
N PRO A 2 -8.26 10.14 -90.02
CA PRO A 2 -9.24 10.20 -88.94
C PRO A 2 -9.21 11.54 -88.16
N ARG A 3 -10.33 11.81 -87.46
CA ARG A 3 -10.62 13.05 -86.70
C ARG A 3 -10.12 12.95 -85.26
N SER A 4 -9.46 14.00 -84.80
CA SER A 4 -9.14 14.30 -83.39
C SER A 4 -10.32 14.98 -82.69
N ALA A 5 -10.69 14.52 -81.49
CA ALA A 5 -11.54 15.25 -80.54
C ALA A 5 -11.22 14.81 -79.09
N PRO A 6 -11.39 15.68 -78.08
CA PRO A 6 -10.53 15.72 -76.89
C PRO A 6 -11.08 14.96 -75.66
N LEU A 7 -10.14 14.55 -74.81
CA LEU A 7 -10.34 13.88 -73.52
C LEU A 7 -11.13 14.77 -72.54
N ARG A 8 -12.24 14.23 -72.01
CA ARG A 8 -12.95 14.77 -70.84
C ARG A 8 -12.50 14.02 -69.57
N MET A 9 -12.27 14.79 -68.51
CA MET A 9 -12.06 14.35 -67.14
C MET A 9 -13.10 13.32 -66.68
N LEU A 10 -12.63 12.26 -66.01
CA LEU A 10 -13.46 11.40 -65.17
C LEU A 10 -12.95 11.56 -63.73
N ALA A 11 -13.83 12.07 -62.85
CA ALA A 11 -13.61 12.12 -61.42
C ALA A 11 -13.69 10.71 -60.84
N LEU A 12 -12.64 10.27 -60.14
CA LEU A 12 -12.63 9.02 -59.39
C LEU A 12 -12.94 9.34 -57.93
N ALA A 13 -14.08 8.86 -57.43
CA ALA A 13 -14.43 8.88 -56.03
C ALA A 13 -13.50 7.94 -55.25
N LEU A 14 -12.69 8.48 -54.33
CA LEU A 14 -12.01 7.68 -53.31
C LEU A 14 -12.99 7.43 -52.16
N LEU A 15 -13.49 6.20 -52.05
CA LEU A 15 -14.03 5.68 -50.81
C LEU A 15 -12.89 5.58 -49.79
N GLY A 16 -12.95 6.38 -48.74
CA GLY A 16 -12.11 6.22 -47.56
C GLY A 16 -12.54 4.97 -46.80
N ALA A 17 -11.75 3.90 -46.91
CA ALA A 17 -11.85 2.76 -46.01
C ALA A 17 -11.29 3.17 -44.64
N CYS A 18 -12.17 3.47 -43.69
CA CYS A 18 -11.83 3.37 -42.27
C CYS A 18 -11.67 1.88 -41.96
N SER A 19 -10.47 1.35 -42.16
CA SER A 19 -10.07 0.07 -41.60
C SER A 19 -10.06 0.21 -40.08
N GLY A 20 -11.09 -0.33 -39.42
CA GLY A 20 -11.05 -0.59 -37.99
C GLY A 20 -9.85 -1.45 -37.69
N LEU A 21 -8.94 -0.95 -36.87
CA LEU A 21 -7.96 -1.79 -36.20
C LEU A 21 -8.78 -2.78 -35.35
N VAL A 22 -8.83 -4.02 -35.82
CA VAL A 22 -9.10 -5.18 -34.96
C VAL A 22 -8.20 -5.01 -33.75
N ALA A 23 -8.79 -5.07 -32.55
CA ALA A 23 -8.12 -4.99 -31.25
C ALA A 23 -6.80 -5.75 -31.30
N ALA A 24 -5.71 -5.03 -31.59
CA ALA A 24 -4.38 -5.62 -31.62
C ALA A 24 -4.01 -5.91 -30.17
N ASP A 25 -3.41 -7.08 -29.94
CA ASP A 25 -2.75 -7.39 -28.68
C ASP A 25 -1.77 -6.27 -28.36
N LEU A 26 -2.18 -5.30 -27.53
CA LEU A 26 -1.29 -4.31 -26.97
C LEU A 26 -0.30 -5.12 -26.12
N PRO A 27 0.97 -5.26 -26.55
CA PRO A 27 1.90 -6.11 -25.85
C PRO A 27 2.03 -5.58 -24.43
N LEU A 28 2.07 -6.49 -23.45
CA LEU A 28 2.53 -6.13 -22.12
C LEU A 28 3.89 -5.46 -22.30
N SER A 29 4.06 -4.25 -21.78
CA SER A 29 5.41 -3.74 -21.66
C SER A 29 6.13 -4.69 -20.70
N GLY A 30 7.40 -5.01 -20.99
CA GLY A 30 8.12 -6.07 -20.29
C GLY A 30 8.29 -5.83 -18.78
N GLY A 31 7.86 -4.66 -18.28
CA GLY A 31 7.87 -4.24 -16.89
C GLY A 31 9.28 -4.20 -16.29
N HIS A 32 9.56 -3.26 -15.40
CA HIS A 32 10.81 -3.31 -14.65
C HIS A 32 10.85 -4.48 -13.66
N LEU A 33 9.68 -4.97 -13.22
CA LEU A 33 9.55 -6.11 -12.29
C LEU A 33 8.16 -6.77 -12.44
N PRO A 34 7.98 -7.74 -13.37
CA PRO A 34 6.69 -8.39 -13.59
C PRO A 34 6.32 -9.34 -12.45
N THR A 35 5.04 -9.42 -12.07
CA THR A 35 4.58 -10.47 -11.15
C THR A 35 4.24 -11.77 -11.89
N ARG A 36 4.03 -12.86 -11.13
CA ARG A 36 3.52 -14.13 -11.68
C ARG A 36 2.12 -14.04 -12.30
N TRP A 37 1.36 -12.97 -12.04
CA TRP A 37 0.00 -12.79 -12.57
C TRP A 37 -0.03 -12.04 -13.90
N ASP A 38 1.05 -11.39 -14.33
CA ASP A 38 1.09 -10.62 -15.59
C ASP A 38 0.62 -11.41 -16.80
N LYS A 39 1.06 -12.68 -16.89
CA LYS A 39 0.71 -13.59 -17.98
C LYS A 39 -0.77 -13.99 -18.00
N GLN A 40 -1.50 -13.70 -16.92
CA GLN A 40 -2.93 -13.97 -16.76
C GLN A 40 -3.79 -12.75 -17.14
N VAL A 41 -3.17 -11.57 -17.29
CA VAL A 41 -3.88 -10.34 -17.66
C VAL A 41 -4.33 -10.43 -19.12
N SER A 42 -5.64 -10.56 -19.31
CA SER A 42 -6.24 -10.50 -20.64
C SER A 42 -6.11 -9.09 -21.22
N ALA A 43 -5.62 -8.98 -22.46
CA ALA A 43 -5.56 -7.70 -23.17
C ALA A 43 -6.96 -7.12 -23.44
N THR A 44 -7.96 -7.99 -23.67
CA THR A 44 -9.31 -7.58 -24.10
C THR A 44 -10.33 -7.57 -22.97
N ALA A 45 -10.07 -8.27 -21.87
CA ALA A 45 -10.97 -8.38 -20.72
C ALA A 45 -10.19 -8.55 -19.40
N PRO A 46 -9.31 -7.59 -19.02
CA PRO A 46 -8.65 -7.64 -17.72
C PRO A 46 -9.67 -7.45 -16.60
N LEU A 47 -9.44 -8.12 -15.47
CA LEU A 47 -10.33 -8.13 -14.29
C LEU A 47 -11.79 -8.46 -14.69
N PRO A 48 -12.06 -9.69 -15.19
CA PRO A 48 -13.36 -10.08 -15.73
C PRO A 48 -14.44 -10.30 -14.65
N GLU A 49 -14.09 -10.22 -13.38
CA GLU A 49 -15.03 -10.35 -12.26
C GLU A 49 -15.99 -9.16 -12.20
N TYR A 50 -17.21 -9.39 -11.71
CA TYR A 50 -18.16 -8.30 -11.51
C TYR A 50 -17.63 -7.33 -10.42
N PRO A 51 -17.47 -6.02 -10.72
CA PRO A 51 -16.70 -5.12 -9.85
C PRO A 51 -17.30 -4.82 -8.48
N ARG A 52 -18.64 -4.95 -8.30
CA ARG A 52 -19.36 -4.52 -7.08
C ARG A 52 -19.97 -5.68 -6.28
N PRO A 53 -19.18 -6.55 -5.64
CA PRO A 53 -19.66 -7.74 -4.92
C PRO A 53 -20.66 -7.44 -3.79
N ILE A 54 -20.69 -6.23 -3.25
CA ILE A 54 -21.63 -5.83 -2.20
C ILE A 54 -23.05 -5.55 -2.73
N MET A 55 -23.21 -5.36 -4.04
CA MET A 55 -24.51 -5.25 -4.72
C MET A 55 -24.43 -5.83 -6.14
N THR A 56 -24.65 -7.15 -6.21
CA THR A 56 -24.50 -7.98 -7.41
C THR A 56 -25.71 -7.94 -8.33
N ARG A 57 -25.42 -7.86 -9.64
CA ARG A 57 -26.38 -7.95 -10.73
C ARG A 57 -25.93 -9.06 -11.68
N SER A 58 -26.87 -9.83 -12.20
CA SER A 58 -26.56 -10.93 -13.13
C SER A 58 -26.28 -10.43 -14.55
N ALA A 59 -26.96 -9.36 -14.97
CA ALA A 59 -26.75 -8.71 -16.25
C ALA A 59 -25.84 -7.49 -16.07
N TRP A 60 -24.71 -7.49 -16.77
CA TRP A 60 -23.75 -6.40 -16.82
C TRP A 60 -22.80 -6.64 -18.01
N GLN A 61 -21.98 -5.65 -18.34
CA GLN A 61 -20.96 -5.76 -19.38
C GLN A 61 -19.71 -4.98 -18.98
N SER A 62 -18.55 -5.64 -18.95
CA SER A 62 -17.27 -4.95 -18.76
C SER A 62 -16.94 -4.08 -19.97
N LEU A 63 -16.41 -2.88 -19.69
CA LEU A 63 -15.78 -2.00 -20.67
C LEU A 63 -14.24 -1.93 -20.46
N ASN A 64 -13.67 -2.82 -19.64
CA ASN A 64 -12.22 -2.98 -19.53
C ASN A 64 -11.61 -3.51 -20.83
N GLY A 65 -10.30 -3.37 -20.98
CA GLY A 65 -9.52 -3.79 -22.16
C GLY A 65 -8.83 -2.61 -22.83
N VAL A 66 -8.49 -2.75 -24.11
CA VAL A 66 -7.79 -1.69 -24.86
C VAL A 66 -8.74 -0.56 -25.26
N TRP A 67 -8.33 0.67 -25.00
CA TRP A 67 -8.96 1.93 -25.42
C TRP A 67 -7.94 2.73 -26.23
N ASP A 68 -8.41 3.58 -27.15
CA ASP A 68 -7.52 4.58 -27.73
C ASP A 68 -7.29 5.69 -26.70
N TYR A 69 -6.11 6.32 -26.71
CA TYR A 69 -5.88 7.53 -25.92
C TYR A 69 -5.16 8.64 -26.69
N ALA A 70 -5.29 9.86 -26.15
CA ALA A 70 -4.62 11.06 -26.60
C ALA A 70 -4.33 11.99 -25.42
N LEU A 71 -3.36 12.89 -25.59
CA LEU A 71 -3.00 13.90 -24.61
C LEU A 71 -3.29 15.29 -25.17
N THR A 72 -3.85 16.15 -24.34
CA THR A 72 -4.03 17.58 -24.63
C THR A 72 -3.46 18.42 -23.51
N ASP A 73 -3.49 19.74 -23.65
CA ASP A 73 -3.29 20.66 -22.53
C ASP A 73 -4.30 20.36 -21.39
N ALA A 74 -3.86 20.54 -20.13
CA ALA A 74 -4.66 20.31 -18.93
C ALA A 74 -6.00 21.08 -18.92
N GLN A 75 -6.02 22.28 -19.51
CA GLN A 75 -7.20 23.15 -19.56
C GLN A 75 -8.14 22.85 -20.73
N ALA A 76 -7.80 21.88 -21.58
CA ALA A 76 -8.66 21.51 -22.70
C ALA A 76 -10.00 20.96 -22.19
N THR A 77 -11.10 21.54 -22.68
CA THR A 77 -12.47 21.15 -22.36
C THR A 77 -13.15 20.36 -23.48
N VAL A 78 -12.47 20.21 -24.61
CA VAL A 78 -12.96 19.53 -25.81
C VAL A 78 -12.03 18.37 -26.14
N ALA A 79 -12.62 17.20 -26.40
CA ALA A 79 -11.87 16.02 -26.79
C ALA A 79 -11.13 16.24 -28.12
N PRO A 80 -9.93 15.69 -28.29
CA PRO A 80 -9.25 15.71 -29.58
C PRO A 80 -10.01 14.86 -30.60
N THR A 81 -9.84 15.16 -31.89
CA THR A 81 -10.43 14.35 -32.97
C THR A 81 -9.56 13.16 -33.38
N VAL A 82 -8.29 13.18 -32.97
CA VAL A 82 -7.29 12.17 -33.33
C VAL A 82 -6.79 11.50 -32.04
N PHE A 83 -6.92 10.17 -32.01
CA PHE A 83 -6.34 9.30 -30.98
C PHE A 83 -5.36 8.38 -31.71
N VAL A 84 -4.10 8.40 -31.30
CA VAL A 84 -3.00 7.73 -32.04
C VAL A 84 -2.36 6.60 -31.25
N ASP A 85 -2.56 6.57 -29.94
CA ASP A 85 -2.00 5.57 -29.04
C ASP A 85 -3.11 4.74 -28.41
N ALA A 86 -2.74 3.63 -27.78
CA ALA A 86 -3.66 2.70 -27.13
C ALA A 86 -3.21 2.40 -25.69
N ILE A 87 -4.17 2.23 -24.80
CA ILE A 87 -3.97 1.98 -23.37
C ILE A 87 -4.95 0.93 -22.88
N ARG A 88 -4.49 0.05 -21.98
CA ARG A 88 -5.33 -0.96 -21.35
C ARG A 88 -5.95 -0.41 -20.06
N VAL A 89 -7.27 -0.29 -20.07
CA VAL A 89 -8.08 0.05 -18.91
C VAL A 89 -8.40 -1.26 -18.14
N PRO A 90 -8.28 -1.28 -16.80
CA PRO A 90 -8.20 -0.12 -15.91
C PRO A 90 -6.82 0.06 -15.28
N PHE A 91 -5.73 0.01 -16.04
CA PHE A 91 -4.40 0.24 -15.48
C PHE A 91 -4.02 1.74 -15.63
N PRO A 92 -3.38 2.35 -14.61
CA PRO A 92 -2.91 3.72 -14.69
C PRO A 92 -1.97 3.95 -15.87
N TYR A 93 -1.92 5.18 -16.37
CA TYR A 93 -1.04 5.57 -17.48
C TYR A 93 0.46 5.26 -17.22
N GLU A 94 0.87 5.31 -15.96
CA GLU A 94 2.23 5.00 -15.48
C GLU A 94 2.53 3.50 -15.44
N ALA A 95 1.52 2.63 -15.38
CA ALA A 95 1.70 1.20 -15.16
C ALA A 95 2.17 0.46 -16.41
N ALA A 96 3.01 -0.56 -16.23
CA ALA A 96 3.44 -1.45 -17.31
C ALA A 96 2.26 -2.22 -17.93
N LEU A 97 1.33 -2.68 -17.09
CA LEU A 97 0.12 -3.40 -17.53
C LEU A 97 -0.84 -2.55 -18.39
N SER A 98 -0.72 -1.22 -18.34
CA SER A 98 -1.47 -0.33 -19.21
C SER A 98 -0.98 -0.38 -20.66
N GLY A 99 0.26 -0.82 -20.89
CA GLY A 99 0.96 -0.76 -22.17
C GLY A 99 1.43 0.64 -22.56
N ALA A 100 1.06 1.68 -21.81
CA ALA A 100 1.62 3.03 -21.98
C ALA A 100 2.98 3.13 -21.27
N GLU A 101 3.03 2.79 -19.97
CA GLU A 101 4.23 2.86 -19.11
C GLU A 101 4.94 4.21 -19.20
N ARG A 102 4.19 5.30 -18.98
CA ARG A 102 4.71 6.67 -19.12
C ARG A 102 4.47 7.48 -17.85
N LYS A 103 5.45 8.30 -17.47
CA LYS A 103 5.29 9.24 -16.36
C LYS A 103 4.15 10.23 -16.61
N SER A 104 3.42 10.57 -15.56
CA SER A 104 2.42 11.65 -15.58
C SER A 104 3.03 12.99 -15.99
N ILE A 105 2.22 13.76 -16.72
CA ILE A 105 2.58 15.09 -17.21
C ILE A 105 1.56 16.07 -16.63
N PRO A 106 1.89 16.84 -15.57
CA PRO A 106 0.95 17.69 -14.83
C PRO A 106 0.17 18.69 -15.70
N GLY A 107 0.82 19.19 -16.76
CA GLY A 107 0.25 20.12 -17.72
C GLY A 107 -0.62 19.46 -18.80
N GLN A 108 -0.90 18.16 -18.71
CA GLN A 108 -1.65 17.43 -19.73
C GLN A 108 -2.86 16.69 -19.18
N ARG A 109 -3.92 16.67 -19.99
CA ARG A 109 -5.14 15.88 -19.76
C ARG A 109 -5.11 14.66 -20.67
N LEU A 110 -5.38 13.50 -20.07
CA LEU A 110 -5.49 12.22 -20.77
C LEU A 110 -6.93 12.04 -21.25
N TRP A 111 -7.11 11.75 -22.54
CA TRP A 111 -8.40 11.44 -23.14
C TRP A 111 -8.41 10.00 -23.59
N TYR A 112 -9.44 9.26 -23.21
CA TYR A 112 -9.71 7.89 -23.62
C TYR A 112 -10.88 7.86 -24.59
N ARG A 113 -10.83 6.97 -25.58
CA ARG A 113 -11.93 6.68 -26.49
C ARG A 113 -12.12 5.18 -26.65
N ARG A 114 -13.37 4.74 -26.58
CA ARG A 114 -13.74 3.35 -26.83
C ARG A 114 -15.08 3.23 -27.53
N SER A 115 -15.15 2.29 -28.47
CA SER A 115 -16.42 1.83 -29.03
C SER A 115 -17.02 0.69 -28.21
N PHE A 116 -18.33 0.66 -28.06
CA PHE A 116 -19.05 -0.41 -27.38
C PHE A 116 -20.45 -0.61 -27.97
N THR A 117 -21.04 -1.78 -27.77
CA THR A 117 -22.42 -2.07 -28.13
C THR A 117 -23.21 -2.45 -26.90
N VAL A 118 -24.44 -1.95 -26.79
CA VAL A 118 -25.37 -2.38 -25.75
C VAL A 118 -26.12 -3.63 -26.20
N PRO A 119 -26.17 -4.71 -25.39
CA PRO A 119 -26.92 -5.92 -25.73
C PRO A 119 -28.39 -5.64 -26.06
N ALA A 120 -28.92 -6.27 -27.12
CA ALA A 120 -30.32 -6.08 -27.54
C ALA A 120 -31.34 -6.44 -26.45
N ALA A 121 -31.00 -7.38 -25.56
CA ALA A 121 -31.83 -7.77 -24.41
C ALA A 121 -32.05 -6.62 -23.40
N TRP A 122 -31.27 -5.53 -23.47
CA TRP A 122 -31.39 -4.38 -22.58
C TRP A 122 -32.31 -3.30 -23.16
N GLN A 123 -32.90 -3.52 -24.33
CA GLN A 123 -33.83 -2.57 -24.95
C GLN A 123 -34.99 -2.24 -24.00
N GLY A 124 -35.27 -0.94 -23.82
CA GLY A 124 -36.32 -0.44 -22.92
C GLY A 124 -35.91 -0.37 -21.45
N GLN A 125 -34.71 -0.82 -21.09
CA GLN A 125 -34.11 -0.60 -19.78
C GLN A 125 -33.30 0.69 -19.78
N ARG A 126 -33.00 1.20 -18.58
CA ARG A 126 -31.95 2.20 -18.40
C ARG A 126 -30.60 1.51 -18.43
N VAL A 127 -29.58 2.20 -18.93
CA VAL A 127 -28.20 1.71 -18.95
C VAL A 127 -27.35 2.64 -18.13
N LEU A 128 -26.84 2.13 -17.00
CA LEU A 128 -25.91 2.83 -16.14
C LEU A 128 -24.49 2.54 -16.58
N LEU A 129 -23.69 3.58 -16.75
CA LEU A 129 -22.25 3.52 -16.94
C LEU A 129 -21.57 3.77 -15.59
N ASN A 130 -20.77 2.82 -15.15
CA ASN A 130 -20.14 2.81 -13.84
C ASN A 130 -18.61 2.87 -13.96
N PHE A 131 -17.98 3.61 -13.05
CA PHE A 131 -16.54 3.70 -12.88
C PHE A 131 -16.19 3.37 -11.43
N GLY A 132 -15.22 2.48 -11.23
CA GLY A 132 -14.70 2.19 -9.88
C GLY A 132 -13.90 3.36 -9.32
N ALA A 133 -13.03 3.97 -10.14
CA ALA A 133 -12.29 5.18 -9.83
C ALA A 133 -11.57 5.72 -11.07
N VAL A 134 -11.48 7.04 -11.19
CA VAL A 134 -10.71 7.74 -12.24
C VAL A 134 -9.93 8.87 -11.59
N ASN A 135 -8.60 8.83 -11.66
CA ASN A 135 -7.75 9.81 -11.00
C ASN A 135 -7.37 10.97 -11.94
N TRP A 136 -7.75 12.23 -11.70
CA TRP A 136 -8.55 12.75 -10.58
C TRP A 136 -9.77 13.58 -11.02
N ASP A 137 -9.59 14.48 -11.99
CA ASP A 137 -10.65 15.31 -12.54
C ASP A 137 -11.09 14.73 -13.89
N SER A 138 -12.32 14.22 -13.95
CA SER A 138 -12.82 13.46 -15.09
C SER A 138 -14.10 14.02 -15.70
N THR A 139 -14.24 13.83 -17.01
CA THR A 139 -15.45 14.15 -17.76
C THR A 139 -15.81 12.99 -18.66
N VAL A 140 -17.11 12.79 -18.90
CA VAL A 140 -17.63 11.65 -19.66
C VAL A 140 -18.58 12.15 -20.74
N ALA A 141 -18.39 11.64 -21.97
CA ALA A 141 -19.28 11.88 -23.09
C ALA A 141 -19.60 10.56 -23.83
N VAL A 142 -20.84 10.43 -24.31
CA VAL A 142 -21.28 9.29 -25.12
C VAL A 142 -21.84 9.81 -26.43
N ASN A 143 -21.35 9.29 -27.56
CA ASN A 143 -21.72 9.71 -28.92
C ASN A 143 -21.65 11.25 -29.10
N GLY A 144 -20.59 11.88 -28.57
CA GLY A 144 -20.39 13.33 -28.62
C GLY A 144 -21.29 14.15 -27.67
N LYS A 145 -22.19 13.52 -26.91
CA LYS A 145 -23.03 14.18 -25.90
C LYS A 145 -22.36 14.11 -24.54
N ALA A 146 -22.16 15.27 -23.90
CA ALA A 146 -21.69 15.34 -22.51
C ALA A 146 -22.68 14.65 -21.57
N ILE A 147 -22.17 13.78 -20.71
CA ILE A 147 -22.94 13.01 -19.72
C ILE A 147 -22.76 13.60 -18.33
N GLY A 148 -21.51 13.84 -17.91
CA GLY A 148 -21.21 14.34 -16.58
C GLY A 148 -19.71 14.48 -16.31
N ALA A 149 -19.39 14.87 -15.10
CA ALA A 149 -18.02 15.03 -14.60
C ALA A 149 -17.93 14.50 -13.17
N HIS A 150 -16.74 14.03 -12.79
CA HIS A 150 -16.42 13.56 -11.44
C HIS A 150 -15.07 14.09 -11.00
N ARG A 151 -14.96 14.45 -9.73
CA ARG A 151 -13.70 14.78 -9.08
C ARG A 151 -13.58 13.93 -7.82
N GLY A 152 -12.47 13.21 -7.73
CA GLY A 152 -12.19 12.24 -6.69
C GLY A 152 -11.42 11.05 -7.24
N GLY A 153 -10.35 10.65 -6.56
CA GLY A 153 -9.36 9.70 -7.11
C GLY A 153 -9.57 8.26 -6.66
N TYR A 154 -10.40 8.06 -5.66
CA TYR A 154 -10.51 6.82 -4.88
C TYR A 154 -11.95 6.35 -4.69
N ASP A 155 -12.92 7.10 -5.20
CA ASP A 155 -14.36 6.86 -5.06
C ASP A 155 -15.04 6.51 -6.39
N ALA A 156 -16.03 5.61 -6.30
CA ALA A 156 -16.82 5.17 -7.44
C ALA A 156 -17.91 6.18 -7.81
N PHE A 157 -18.29 6.20 -9.09
CA PHE A 157 -19.38 7.04 -9.61
C PHE A 157 -20.06 6.39 -10.82
N GLN A 158 -21.28 6.85 -11.11
CA GLN A 158 -22.09 6.31 -12.21
C GLN A 158 -22.92 7.39 -12.92
N PHE A 159 -23.32 7.10 -14.16
CA PHE A 159 -24.23 7.93 -14.96
C PHE A 159 -25.25 7.10 -15.73
N ASP A 160 -26.50 7.57 -15.78
CA ASP A 160 -27.51 7.05 -16.72
C ASP A 160 -27.21 7.58 -18.14
N ILE A 161 -26.76 6.70 -19.03
CA ILE A 161 -26.40 7.05 -20.41
C ILE A 161 -27.50 6.75 -21.42
N SER A 162 -28.68 6.30 -20.97
CA SER A 162 -29.75 5.77 -21.83
C SER A 162 -30.14 6.74 -22.95
N ALA A 163 -30.25 8.03 -22.62
CA ALA A 163 -30.66 9.08 -23.55
C ALA A 163 -29.56 9.51 -24.54
N ALA A 164 -28.34 8.97 -24.44
CA ALA A 164 -27.22 9.23 -25.34
C ALA A 164 -26.91 8.02 -26.24
N LEU A 165 -27.51 6.86 -25.96
CA LEU A 165 -27.27 5.64 -26.72
C LEU A 165 -27.95 5.66 -28.09
N LYS A 166 -27.30 5.04 -29.06
CA LYS A 166 -27.85 4.71 -30.38
C LYS A 166 -27.79 3.19 -30.60
N ALA A 167 -28.57 2.71 -31.56
CA ALA A 167 -28.52 1.31 -31.95
C ALA A 167 -27.15 0.96 -32.57
N GLY A 168 -26.64 -0.23 -32.26
CA GLY A 168 -25.32 -0.69 -32.73
C GLY A 168 -24.18 -0.07 -31.95
N ASP A 169 -23.13 0.34 -32.66
CA ASP A 169 -21.90 0.87 -32.06
C ASP A 169 -22.14 2.24 -31.42
N ASN A 170 -21.67 2.40 -30.20
CA ASN A 170 -21.66 3.63 -29.43
C ASN A 170 -20.21 4.04 -29.16
N GLU A 171 -19.95 5.33 -29.05
CA GLU A 171 -18.64 5.86 -28.68
C GLU A 171 -18.70 6.40 -27.25
N LEU A 172 -17.73 6.01 -26.42
CA LEU A 172 -17.48 6.54 -25.10
C LEU A 172 -16.16 7.33 -25.13
N VAL A 173 -16.19 8.57 -24.66
CA VAL A 173 -15.01 9.41 -24.46
C VAL A 173 -14.94 9.81 -22.99
N VAL A 174 -13.78 9.61 -22.38
CA VAL A 174 -13.52 9.95 -20.97
C VAL A 174 -12.25 10.78 -20.91
N SER A 175 -12.25 11.88 -20.18
CA SER A 175 -11.01 12.60 -19.87
C SER A 175 -10.60 12.36 -18.43
N ALA A 176 -9.31 12.39 -18.13
CA ALA A 176 -8.76 12.43 -16.78
C ALA A 176 -7.60 13.43 -16.72
N TRP A 177 -7.66 14.35 -15.76
CA TRP A 177 -6.53 15.22 -15.43
C TRP A 177 -6.10 14.95 -14.00
N ASN A 178 -4.80 14.71 -13.84
CA ASN A 178 -4.15 14.55 -12.54
C ASN A 178 -3.04 15.62 -12.44
N PRO A 179 -3.22 16.68 -11.63
CA PRO A 179 -2.25 17.77 -11.51
C PRO A 179 -0.92 17.36 -10.84
N LEU A 180 -0.86 16.18 -10.19
CA LEU A 180 0.26 15.59 -9.45
C LEU A 180 1.59 16.35 -9.58
N LYS A 181 1.92 17.20 -8.61
CA LYS A 181 3.09 18.08 -8.71
C LYS A 181 4.36 17.39 -8.21
N VAL A 182 5.50 17.95 -8.61
CA VAL A 182 6.82 17.58 -8.07
C VAL A 182 7.03 18.42 -6.81
N ASP A 183 7.24 17.76 -5.66
CA ASP A 183 7.81 18.32 -4.43
C ASP A 183 7.11 19.55 -3.81
N VAL A 184 5.88 19.88 -4.24
CA VAL A 184 5.04 20.93 -3.63
C VAL A 184 3.84 20.27 -2.98
N PRO A 185 3.39 20.74 -1.80
CA PRO A 185 2.15 20.24 -1.23
C PRO A 185 0.97 20.42 -2.19
N ASP A 186 0.24 19.34 -2.44
CA ASP A 186 -0.87 19.32 -3.38
C ASP A 186 -2.21 19.54 -2.67
N ALA A 187 -3.02 20.40 -3.27
CA ALA A 187 -4.36 20.73 -2.81
C ALA A 187 -5.40 19.65 -3.14
N GLN A 188 -4.97 18.46 -3.56
CA GLN A 188 -5.84 17.32 -3.85
C GLN A 188 -5.59 16.18 -2.87
N VAL A 189 -6.59 15.29 -2.76
CA VAL A 189 -6.42 14.00 -2.11
C VAL A 189 -5.43 13.17 -2.91
N LEU A 190 -4.30 12.82 -2.31
CA LEU A 190 -3.16 12.19 -3.00
C LEU A 190 -2.82 10.80 -2.52
N GLY A 191 -3.06 10.51 -1.24
CA GLY A 191 -2.38 9.40 -0.59
C GLY A 191 -0.87 9.50 -0.76
N LYS A 192 -0.19 8.39 -1.05
CA LYS A 192 1.26 8.37 -1.22
C LYS A 192 1.78 8.63 -2.64
N GLN A 193 0.94 9.09 -3.57
CA GLN A 193 1.33 9.32 -4.97
C GLN A 193 2.28 10.51 -5.11
N ARG A 194 3.35 10.35 -5.90
CA ARG A 194 4.25 11.42 -6.34
C ARG A 194 4.64 11.21 -7.80
N ARG A 195 4.92 12.32 -8.48
CA ARG A 195 5.42 12.26 -9.86
C ARG A 195 6.84 11.69 -9.93
N GLU A 196 7.67 12.03 -8.95
CA GLU A 196 8.97 11.42 -8.74
C GLU A 196 8.90 10.67 -7.40
N SER A 197 9.05 9.34 -7.44
CA SER A 197 9.02 8.53 -6.23
C SER A 197 10.33 8.65 -5.44
N GLY A 198 10.23 8.45 -4.13
CA GLY A 198 11.35 8.57 -3.21
C GLY A 198 10.89 8.59 -1.76
N SER A 199 11.81 8.26 -0.85
CA SER A 199 11.49 8.11 0.58
C SER A 199 10.30 7.15 0.76
N ILE A 200 9.23 7.58 1.45
CA ILE A 200 8.00 6.81 1.71
C ILE A 200 6.87 7.08 0.70
N PHE A 201 7.18 7.69 -0.45
CA PHE A 201 6.21 8.04 -1.50
C PHE A 201 6.53 7.37 -2.83
N TYR A 202 5.49 7.08 -3.62
CA TYR A 202 5.57 6.14 -4.75
C TYR A 202 5.02 6.73 -6.04
N THR A 203 5.20 6.01 -7.15
CA THR A 203 4.76 6.43 -8.49
C THR A 203 3.26 6.75 -8.51
N GLY A 204 2.90 7.89 -9.12
CA GLY A 204 1.50 8.27 -9.29
C GLY A 204 0.69 7.34 -10.19
N ALA A 205 -0.63 7.39 -10.07
CA ALA A 205 -1.56 6.56 -10.82
C ALA A 205 -2.62 7.42 -11.51
N THR A 206 -2.32 7.90 -12.72
CA THR A 206 -3.17 8.80 -13.48
C THR A 206 -4.17 8.05 -14.35
N GLY A 207 -5.41 8.55 -14.37
CA GLY A 207 -6.45 8.07 -15.27
C GLY A 207 -7.33 6.98 -14.68
N ILE A 208 -7.91 6.16 -15.56
CA ILE A 208 -8.85 5.11 -15.16
C ILE A 208 -8.07 3.95 -14.55
N TRP A 209 -8.12 3.79 -13.22
CA TRP A 209 -7.33 2.79 -12.49
C TRP A 209 -8.19 1.68 -11.83
N GLN A 210 -9.52 1.82 -11.84
CA GLN A 210 -10.44 0.71 -11.52
C GLN A 210 -11.43 0.47 -12.65
N SER A 211 -12.11 -0.69 -12.61
CA SER A 211 -12.97 -1.18 -13.70
C SER A 211 -14.03 -0.17 -14.17
N VAL A 212 -14.36 -0.27 -15.46
CA VAL A 212 -15.47 0.46 -16.10
C VAL A 212 -16.47 -0.57 -16.61
N TRP A 213 -17.76 -0.41 -16.33
CA TRP A 213 -18.77 -1.38 -16.75
C TRP A 213 -20.16 -0.77 -16.96
N LEU A 214 -21.01 -1.49 -17.68
CA LEU A 214 -22.41 -1.15 -17.91
C LEU A 214 -23.33 -2.08 -17.11
N GLU A 215 -24.44 -1.52 -16.64
CA GLU A 215 -25.54 -2.27 -16.01
C GLU A 215 -26.88 -1.86 -16.62
N PRO A 216 -27.71 -2.82 -17.08
CA PRO A 216 -29.09 -2.56 -17.37
C PRO A 216 -29.91 -2.55 -16.07
N VAL A 217 -30.76 -1.54 -15.93
CA VAL A 217 -31.68 -1.44 -14.79
C VAL A 217 -33.08 -1.04 -15.26
N PRO A 218 -34.15 -1.52 -14.61
CA PRO A 218 -35.49 -1.03 -14.89
C PRO A 218 -35.64 0.46 -14.56
N ALA A 219 -36.72 1.09 -15.02
CA ALA A 219 -36.97 2.51 -14.74
C ALA A 219 -37.04 2.82 -13.23
N ALA A 220 -37.63 1.90 -12.45
CA ALA A 220 -37.55 1.85 -11.00
C ALA A 220 -36.54 0.77 -10.61
N HIS A 221 -35.45 1.14 -9.94
CA HIS A 221 -34.36 0.22 -9.63
C HIS A 221 -33.72 0.51 -8.28
N ILE A 222 -32.98 -0.48 -7.79
CA ILE A 222 -32.18 -0.43 -6.57
C ILE A 222 -30.89 0.31 -6.89
N ALA A 223 -30.73 1.47 -6.27
CA ALA A 223 -29.56 2.34 -6.45
C ALA A 223 -28.47 2.05 -5.41
N ASP A 224 -28.87 1.71 -4.18
CA ASP A 224 -27.94 1.43 -3.08
C ASP A 224 -28.61 0.60 -1.97
N LEU A 225 -27.80 0.02 -1.08
CA LEU A 225 -28.22 -0.74 0.09
C LEU A 225 -27.56 -0.18 1.34
N LYS A 226 -28.33 -0.01 2.41
CA LYS A 226 -27.78 0.20 3.76
C LYS A 226 -28.06 -1.04 4.61
N ILE A 227 -27.02 -1.75 5.00
CA ILE A 227 -27.11 -3.01 5.74
C ILE A 227 -26.52 -2.81 7.14
N VAL A 228 -27.35 -2.92 8.17
CA VAL A 228 -26.95 -2.70 9.56
C VAL A 228 -27.16 -3.99 10.37
N PRO A 229 -26.11 -4.77 10.64
CA PRO A 229 -26.21 -5.96 11.47
C PRO A 229 -26.28 -5.62 12.96
N ASP A 230 -27.02 -6.41 13.74
CA ASP A 230 -27.04 -6.39 15.20
C ASP A 230 -26.83 -7.82 15.72
N LEU A 231 -25.61 -8.09 16.20
CA LEU A 231 -25.24 -9.38 16.74
C LEU A 231 -26.01 -9.72 18.03
N ALA A 232 -26.30 -8.75 18.89
CA ALA A 232 -26.94 -9.00 20.19
C ALA A 232 -28.42 -9.37 20.00
N GLY A 233 -29.11 -8.67 19.10
CA GLY A 233 -30.47 -9.01 18.68
C GLY A 233 -30.53 -10.22 17.74
N GLY A 234 -29.41 -10.60 17.13
CA GLY A 234 -29.35 -11.57 16.04
C GLY A 234 -30.25 -11.14 14.88
N THR A 235 -30.15 -9.88 14.47
CA THR A 235 -30.96 -9.26 13.42
C THR A 235 -30.07 -8.55 12.40
N VAL A 236 -30.64 -8.31 11.22
CA VAL A 236 -30.08 -7.38 10.23
C VAL A 236 -31.18 -6.44 9.77
N ALA A 237 -30.90 -5.14 9.75
CA ALA A 237 -31.77 -4.13 9.16
C ALA A 237 -31.26 -3.77 7.77
N VAL A 238 -32.10 -3.97 6.74
CA VAL A 238 -31.77 -3.66 5.35
C VAL A 238 -32.67 -2.52 4.88
N THR A 239 -32.07 -1.41 4.46
CA THR A 239 -32.77 -0.31 3.79
C THR A 239 -32.38 -0.30 2.32
N VAL A 240 -33.38 -0.37 1.45
CA VAL A 240 -33.19 -0.35 -0.01
C VAL A 240 -33.39 1.08 -0.51
N VAL A 241 -32.35 1.69 -1.05
CA VAL A 241 -32.42 3.00 -1.71
C VAL A 241 -32.81 2.77 -3.17
N SER A 242 -33.88 3.42 -3.63
CA SER A 242 -34.37 3.28 -5.00
C SER A 242 -34.38 4.58 -5.77
N GLU A 243 -34.16 4.49 -7.07
CA GLU A 243 -34.37 5.57 -8.03
C GLU A 243 -35.54 5.24 -8.97
N GLY A 244 -36.29 6.26 -9.39
CA GLY A 244 -37.43 6.11 -10.32
C GLY A 244 -38.63 5.31 -9.79
N GLY A 245 -38.62 4.93 -8.50
CA GLY A 245 -39.66 4.15 -7.84
C GLY A 245 -39.69 4.36 -6.33
N ALA A 246 -39.93 5.61 -5.90
CA ALA A 246 -40.06 5.94 -4.49
C ALA A 246 -41.18 5.11 -3.84
N ALA A 247 -40.90 4.53 -2.66
CA ALA A 247 -41.80 3.65 -1.92
C ALA A 247 -42.31 2.42 -2.72
N ALA A 248 -41.58 1.97 -3.75
CA ALA A 248 -41.90 0.73 -4.45
C ALA A 248 -41.81 -0.49 -3.50
N PRO A 249 -42.63 -1.54 -3.73
CA PRO A 249 -42.57 -2.77 -2.93
C PRO A 249 -41.20 -3.43 -3.01
N VAL A 250 -40.67 -3.80 -1.85
CA VAL A 250 -39.38 -4.47 -1.68
C VAL A 250 -39.59 -5.80 -0.95
N THR A 251 -38.87 -6.83 -1.36
CA THR A 251 -38.69 -8.06 -0.61
C THR A 251 -37.20 -8.32 -0.39
N VAL A 252 -36.82 -8.62 0.85
CA VAL A 252 -35.46 -8.99 1.26
C VAL A 252 -35.50 -10.38 1.85
N THR A 253 -34.62 -11.26 1.38
CA THR A 253 -34.49 -12.63 1.86
C THR A 253 -33.06 -12.88 2.33
N VAL A 254 -32.89 -13.34 3.57
CA VAL A 254 -31.61 -13.76 4.16
C VAL A 254 -31.44 -15.27 3.97
N ARG A 255 -30.26 -15.69 3.51
CA ARG A 255 -29.88 -17.10 3.39
C ARG A 255 -28.53 -17.40 4.02
N ASP A 256 -28.39 -18.63 4.49
CA ASP A 256 -27.13 -19.26 4.86
C ASP A 256 -26.90 -20.47 3.95
N GLY A 257 -25.92 -20.35 3.05
CA GLY A 257 -25.81 -21.22 1.88
C GLY A 257 -27.12 -21.28 1.08
N ALA A 258 -27.65 -22.49 0.90
CA ALA A 258 -28.93 -22.71 0.20
C ALA A 258 -30.17 -22.54 1.09
N LYS A 259 -30.00 -22.41 2.41
CA LYS A 259 -31.11 -22.38 3.37
C LYS A 259 -31.63 -20.95 3.54
N GLU A 260 -32.91 -20.75 3.31
CA GLU A 260 -33.59 -19.50 3.66
C GLU A 260 -33.83 -19.42 5.18
N LEU A 261 -33.39 -18.33 5.79
CA LEU A 261 -33.50 -18.11 7.23
C LEU A 261 -34.60 -17.13 7.60
N ALA A 262 -34.76 -16.07 6.82
CA ALA A 262 -35.74 -15.02 7.06
C ALA A 262 -36.10 -14.30 5.76
N GLN A 263 -37.32 -13.76 5.71
CA GLN A 263 -37.79 -12.88 4.65
C GLN A 263 -38.63 -11.75 5.25
N ALA A 264 -38.47 -10.55 4.69
CA ALA A 264 -39.29 -9.39 5.02
C ALA A 264 -39.71 -8.68 3.73
N SER A 265 -40.90 -8.08 3.75
CA SER A 265 -41.40 -7.23 2.68
C SER A 265 -41.81 -5.87 3.23
N GLY A 266 -41.65 -4.83 2.43
CA GLY A 266 -42.04 -3.46 2.77
C GLY A 266 -41.88 -2.55 1.58
N THR A 267 -41.47 -1.31 1.82
CA THR A 267 -41.27 -0.31 0.78
C THR A 267 -39.84 0.21 0.79
N ALA A 268 -39.34 0.59 -0.39
CA ALA A 268 -38.02 1.23 -0.51
C ALA A 268 -37.91 2.47 0.40
N GLY A 269 -36.72 2.67 0.97
CA GLY A 269 -36.42 3.71 1.95
C GLY A 269 -36.76 3.35 3.41
N GLN A 270 -37.53 2.28 3.66
CA GLN A 270 -37.78 1.79 5.01
C GLN A 270 -36.76 0.73 5.42
N ALA A 271 -36.37 0.73 6.69
CA ALA A 271 -35.51 -0.31 7.25
C ALA A 271 -36.33 -1.59 7.52
N LEU A 272 -36.03 -2.67 6.79
CA LEU A 272 -36.63 -3.98 6.98
C LEU A 272 -35.76 -4.80 7.92
N SER A 273 -36.28 -5.14 9.11
CA SER A 273 -35.54 -5.92 10.11
C SER A 273 -35.84 -7.41 9.98
N LEU A 274 -34.80 -8.22 9.84
CA LEU A 274 -34.88 -9.68 9.70
C LEU A 274 -34.17 -10.36 10.87
N ARG A 275 -34.85 -11.26 11.59
CA ARG A 275 -34.32 -12.01 12.74
C ARG A 275 -33.72 -13.35 12.30
N ILE A 276 -32.55 -13.69 12.83
CA ILE A 276 -31.75 -14.88 12.53
C ILE A 276 -31.61 -15.72 13.80
N ALA A 277 -32.52 -16.68 14.01
CA ALA A 277 -32.69 -17.38 15.29
C ALA A 277 -31.39 -17.94 15.90
N ASP A 278 -30.50 -18.47 15.04
CA ASP A 278 -29.20 -19.04 15.40
C ASP A 278 -28.07 -18.24 14.73
N ALA A 279 -27.89 -17.00 15.18
CA ALA A 279 -26.87 -16.08 14.63
C ALA A 279 -25.45 -16.63 14.81
N HIS A 280 -24.73 -16.76 13.69
CA HIS A 280 -23.32 -17.12 13.62
C HIS A 280 -22.51 -15.82 13.47
N ALA A 281 -21.70 -15.52 14.48
CA ALA A 281 -20.86 -14.33 14.48
C ALA A 281 -19.68 -14.47 13.52
N TRP A 282 -19.34 -13.38 12.83
CA TRP A 282 -18.12 -13.28 12.03
C TRP A 282 -16.93 -12.87 12.89
N SER A 283 -15.79 -13.50 12.66
CA SER A 283 -14.47 -13.09 13.15
C SER A 283 -13.38 -13.45 12.13
N PRO A 284 -12.13 -12.99 12.30
CA PRO A 284 -11.02 -13.42 11.45
C PRO A 284 -10.81 -14.94 11.44
N GLU A 285 -11.08 -15.62 12.56
CA GLU A 285 -10.96 -17.08 12.70
C GLU A 285 -12.15 -17.82 12.08
N ASP A 286 -13.32 -17.19 12.05
CA ASP A 286 -14.57 -17.78 11.57
C ASP A 286 -15.36 -16.74 10.75
N PRO A 287 -14.98 -16.51 9.47
CA PRO A 287 -15.50 -15.43 8.65
C PRO A 287 -16.86 -15.76 8.02
N HIS A 288 -17.86 -16.06 8.86
CA HIS A 288 -19.19 -16.44 8.40
C HIS A 288 -19.93 -15.27 7.73
N LEU A 289 -20.38 -15.48 6.49
CA LEU A 289 -21.15 -14.50 5.71
C LEU A 289 -22.52 -15.06 5.33
N TYR A 290 -23.56 -14.28 5.62
CA TYR A 290 -24.92 -14.51 5.13
C TYR A 290 -25.10 -13.84 3.77
N THR A 291 -25.99 -14.39 2.95
CA THR A 291 -26.34 -13.81 1.65
C THR A 291 -27.72 -13.17 1.69
N LEU A 292 -27.90 -12.12 0.89
CA LEU A 292 -29.15 -11.41 0.70
C LEU A 292 -29.60 -11.53 -0.75
N ALA A 293 -30.88 -11.80 -0.96
CA ALA A 293 -31.56 -11.53 -2.23
C ALA A 293 -32.57 -10.41 -2.02
N ILE A 294 -32.48 -9.36 -2.83
CA ILE A 294 -33.31 -8.17 -2.73
C ILE A 294 -34.03 -7.96 -4.05
N THR A 295 -35.35 -7.78 -3.99
CA THR A 295 -36.20 -7.53 -5.16
C THR A 295 -37.01 -6.25 -4.97
N LEU A 296 -36.97 -5.36 -5.95
CA LEU A 296 -37.77 -4.15 -6.06
C LEU A 296 -38.51 -4.16 -7.41
N GLY A 297 -39.79 -4.51 -7.42
CA GLY A 297 -40.53 -4.71 -8.66
C GLY A 297 -39.90 -5.80 -9.54
N THR A 298 -39.38 -5.43 -10.71
CA THR A 298 -38.65 -6.34 -11.61
C THR A 298 -37.13 -6.25 -11.46
N ASP A 299 -36.63 -5.38 -10.58
CA ASP A 299 -35.21 -5.27 -10.31
C ASP A 299 -34.79 -6.23 -9.19
N THR A 300 -33.68 -6.96 -9.39
CA THR A 300 -33.16 -7.91 -8.41
C THR A 300 -31.66 -7.74 -8.26
N VAL A 301 -31.20 -7.63 -7.01
CA VAL A 301 -29.78 -7.61 -6.66
C VAL A 301 -29.48 -8.64 -5.58
N GLY A 302 -28.26 -9.16 -5.59
CA GLY A 302 -27.71 -9.97 -4.49
C GLY A 302 -26.74 -9.16 -3.63
N SER A 303 -26.62 -9.48 -2.36
CA SER A 303 -25.62 -8.89 -1.46
C SER A 303 -25.19 -9.92 -0.40
N TYR A 304 -24.31 -9.53 0.50
CA TYR A 304 -23.92 -10.32 1.66
C TYR A 304 -23.70 -9.42 2.87
N PHE A 305 -23.70 -10.02 4.06
CA PHE A 305 -23.38 -9.32 5.30
C PHE A 305 -22.84 -10.30 6.33
N ALA A 306 -22.36 -9.75 7.45
CA ALA A 306 -21.92 -10.54 8.59
C ALA A 306 -22.53 -10.00 9.89
N LEU A 307 -22.78 -10.89 10.85
CA LEU A 307 -23.15 -10.50 12.20
C LEU A 307 -21.88 -10.36 13.03
N ARG A 308 -21.51 -9.14 13.41
CA ARG A 308 -20.38 -8.86 14.29
C ARG A 308 -20.61 -7.59 15.07
N SER A 309 -20.06 -7.49 16.28
CA SER A 309 -20.12 -6.25 17.07
C SER A 309 -18.72 -5.69 17.33
N LEU A 310 -18.63 -4.37 17.28
CA LEU A 310 -17.43 -3.60 17.58
C LEU A 310 -17.77 -2.59 18.67
N ALA A 311 -16.91 -2.48 19.66
CA ALA A 311 -17.11 -1.52 20.74
C ALA A 311 -15.78 -1.22 21.44
N LEU A 312 -15.75 -0.12 22.20
CA LEU A 312 -14.82 0.00 23.30
C LEU A 312 -15.38 -0.72 24.53
N GLY A 313 -14.51 -1.35 25.28
CA GLY A 313 -14.84 -1.97 26.55
C GLY A 313 -13.63 -2.00 27.47
N LYS A 314 -13.67 -2.90 28.46
CA LYS A 314 -12.56 -3.09 29.39
C LYS A 314 -11.95 -4.48 29.19
N ASP A 315 -10.62 -4.55 29.28
CA ASP A 315 -9.92 -5.83 29.40
C ASP A 315 -10.01 -6.38 30.82
N ASP A 316 -9.41 -7.55 31.05
CA ASP A 316 -9.42 -8.24 32.36
C ASP A 316 -8.73 -7.43 33.48
N GLN A 317 -7.97 -6.38 33.15
CA GLN A 317 -7.32 -5.47 34.09
C GLN A 317 -8.05 -4.13 34.23
N GLY A 318 -9.25 -3.99 33.64
CA GLY A 318 -10.04 -2.76 33.72
C GLY A 318 -9.56 -1.62 32.80
N ARG A 319 -8.67 -1.91 31.85
CA ARG A 319 -8.11 -0.92 30.90
C ARG A 319 -8.99 -0.85 29.64
N THR A 320 -9.12 0.35 29.05
CA THR A 320 -9.92 0.50 27.82
C THR A 320 -9.28 -0.24 26.66
N THR A 321 -10.06 -1.05 25.95
CA THR A 321 -9.62 -1.87 24.82
C THR A 321 -10.70 -1.91 23.74
N MET A 322 -10.30 -2.25 22.51
CA MET A 322 -11.23 -2.61 21.45
C MET A 322 -11.80 -4.01 21.70
N LEU A 323 -13.10 -4.17 21.48
CA LEU A 323 -13.82 -5.43 21.56
C LEU A 323 -14.27 -5.88 20.17
N LEU A 324 -14.12 -7.17 19.89
CA LEU A 324 -14.80 -7.87 18.80
C LEU A 324 -15.76 -8.88 19.41
N ASN A 325 -17.04 -8.82 19.03
CA ASN A 325 -18.08 -9.72 19.52
C ASN A 325 -18.16 -9.77 21.07
N GLY A 326 -17.99 -8.60 21.69
CA GLY A 326 -18.05 -8.41 23.15
C GLY A 326 -16.79 -8.84 23.93
N LYS A 327 -15.71 -9.24 23.26
CA LYS A 327 -14.47 -9.70 23.91
C LYS A 327 -13.27 -8.85 23.50
N PRO A 328 -12.31 -8.56 24.40
CA PRO A 328 -11.04 -7.96 24.02
C PRO A 328 -10.39 -8.74 22.90
N TYR A 329 -10.00 -8.05 21.82
CA TYR A 329 -9.40 -8.68 20.65
C TYR A 329 -8.14 -7.93 20.25
N LEU A 330 -6.98 -8.60 20.43
CA LEU A 330 -5.68 -8.05 20.06
C LEU A 330 -5.50 -8.12 18.55
N GLN A 331 -5.26 -6.96 17.93
CA GLN A 331 -5.03 -6.86 16.49
C GLN A 331 -3.54 -6.82 16.21
N ILE A 332 -3.02 -7.83 15.51
CA ILE A 332 -1.64 -7.88 15.01
C ILE A 332 -1.74 -7.81 13.49
N GLY A 333 -1.34 -6.67 12.94
CA GLY A 333 -1.49 -6.40 11.52
C GLY A 333 -0.25 -5.79 10.88
N ALA A 334 -0.41 -5.46 9.61
CA ALA A 334 0.60 -4.76 8.82
C ALA A 334 -0.04 -3.66 7.98
N LEU A 335 0.76 -2.65 7.59
CA LEU A 335 0.36 -1.73 6.55
C LEU A 335 0.27 -2.47 5.21
N ASP A 336 -0.80 -2.17 4.47
CA ASP A 336 -0.97 -2.54 3.08
C ASP A 336 -1.07 -1.24 2.27
N GLN A 337 -0.01 -0.92 1.51
CA GLN A 337 0.02 0.27 0.65
C GLN A 337 -0.81 0.08 -0.63
N GLY A 338 -1.13 -1.16 -1.01
CA GLY A 338 -1.90 -1.48 -2.21
C GLY A 338 -1.18 -1.22 -3.52
N TYR A 339 0.16 -1.23 -3.54
CA TYR A 339 0.93 -1.02 -4.76
C TYR A 339 1.34 -2.33 -5.43
N TRP A 340 1.42 -2.31 -6.75
CA TRP A 340 1.85 -3.43 -7.61
C TRP A 340 2.97 -2.96 -8.55
N PRO A 341 4.06 -3.72 -8.75
CA PRO A 341 5.15 -3.25 -9.60
C PRO A 341 4.74 -3.12 -11.08
N ASP A 342 3.87 -4.01 -11.54
CA ASP A 342 3.37 -4.07 -12.92
C ASP A 342 2.13 -3.19 -13.14
N GLY A 343 1.28 -3.04 -12.13
CA GLY A 343 0.00 -2.32 -12.19
C GLY A 343 -0.09 -0.99 -11.43
N ILE A 344 0.94 -0.62 -10.67
CA ILE A 344 1.02 0.53 -9.76
C ILE A 344 -0.10 0.53 -8.71
N TYR A 345 -1.32 0.94 -9.08
CA TYR A 345 -2.50 0.92 -8.20
C TYR A 345 -3.43 -0.27 -8.44
N THR A 346 -3.37 -0.87 -9.62
CA THR A 346 -4.33 -1.88 -10.05
C THR A 346 -3.68 -3.23 -9.94
N ALA A 347 -4.23 -4.13 -9.14
CA ALA A 347 -3.76 -5.51 -9.11
C ALA A 347 -3.90 -6.16 -10.50
N PRO A 348 -2.96 -7.02 -10.93
CA PRO A 348 -3.04 -7.68 -12.24
C PRO A 348 -4.30 -8.52 -12.40
N THR A 349 -4.73 -9.21 -11.33
CA THR A 349 -5.89 -10.10 -11.32
C THR A 349 -6.61 -10.04 -9.96
N ASP A 350 -7.86 -10.53 -9.91
CA ASP A 350 -8.59 -10.70 -8.66
C ASP A 350 -7.92 -11.72 -7.71
N ASP A 351 -7.29 -12.76 -8.26
CA ASP A 351 -6.48 -13.71 -7.49
C ASP A 351 -5.23 -13.07 -6.88
N ALA A 352 -4.68 -12.02 -7.50
CA ALA A 352 -3.58 -11.25 -6.91
C ALA A 352 -4.04 -10.45 -5.68
N LEU A 353 -5.21 -9.80 -5.74
CA LEU A 353 -5.82 -9.15 -4.56
C LEU A 353 -6.06 -10.18 -3.44
N LYS A 354 -6.62 -11.33 -3.79
CA LYS A 354 -6.87 -12.43 -2.86
C LYS A 354 -5.58 -12.93 -2.20
N TYR A 355 -4.50 -13.05 -2.97
CA TYR A 355 -3.22 -13.55 -2.48
C TYR A 355 -2.65 -12.71 -1.34
N ASP A 356 -2.68 -11.38 -1.44
CA ASP A 356 -2.19 -10.50 -0.37
C ASP A 356 -2.92 -10.76 0.97
N ILE A 357 -4.22 -11.11 0.90
CA ILE A 357 -5.00 -11.48 2.10
C ILE A 357 -4.64 -12.89 2.60
N GLU A 358 -4.53 -13.86 1.70
CA GLU A 358 -4.17 -15.24 2.04
C GLU A 358 -2.79 -15.32 2.70
N ILE A 359 -1.80 -14.62 2.15
CA ILE A 359 -0.44 -14.64 2.68
C ILE A 359 -0.34 -13.90 4.01
N ALA A 360 -1.07 -12.79 4.20
CA ALA A 360 -1.17 -12.12 5.49
C ALA A 360 -1.71 -13.06 6.57
N LYS A 361 -2.80 -13.80 6.27
CA LYS A 361 -3.34 -14.81 7.19
C LYS A 361 -2.35 -15.95 7.44
N GLN A 362 -1.67 -16.41 6.40
CA GLN A 362 -0.65 -17.45 6.51
C GLN A 362 0.48 -17.02 7.46
N LEU A 363 0.91 -15.76 7.38
CA LEU A 363 1.91 -15.15 8.27
C LEU A 363 1.37 -14.83 9.68
N GLY A 364 0.14 -15.22 9.99
CA GLY A 364 -0.46 -15.08 11.32
C GLY A 364 -1.03 -13.69 11.63
N LEU A 365 -1.11 -12.79 10.65
CA LEU A 365 -1.77 -11.50 10.81
C LEU A 365 -3.29 -11.68 10.84
N ASN A 366 -3.98 -10.86 11.62
CA ASN A 366 -5.46 -10.83 11.70
C ASN A 366 -6.06 -9.47 11.30
N MET A 367 -5.21 -8.50 10.95
CA MET A 367 -5.61 -7.18 10.50
C MET A 367 -4.68 -6.65 9.39
N LEU A 368 -5.23 -5.92 8.44
CA LEU A 368 -4.49 -5.08 7.50
C LEU A 368 -4.97 -3.63 7.62
N ARG A 369 -4.04 -2.69 7.71
CA ARG A 369 -4.35 -1.26 7.61
C ARG A 369 -4.11 -0.83 6.18
N LYS A 370 -5.19 -0.60 5.43
CA LYS A 370 -5.12 -0.10 4.06
C LYS A 370 -4.70 1.36 4.13
N HIS A 371 -3.44 1.60 3.80
CA HIS A 371 -2.73 2.80 4.19
C HIS A 371 -2.81 3.86 3.09
N ALA A 372 -3.46 4.99 3.39
CA ALA A 372 -3.60 6.15 2.52
C ALA A 372 -4.04 5.83 1.07
N LYS A 373 -4.90 4.82 0.89
CA LYS A 373 -5.48 4.35 -0.38
C LYS A 373 -6.85 3.72 -0.10
N VAL A 374 -7.76 3.70 -1.06
CA VAL A 374 -8.97 2.85 -1.06
C VAL A 374 -8.81 1.81 -2.18
N GLU A 375 -9.07 0.54 -1.95
CA GLU A 375 -8.99 -0.51 -2.99
C GLU A 375 -10.30 -0.64 -3.78
N PRO A 376 -10.35 -1.39 -4.89
CA PRO A 376 -11.63 -1.84 -5.44
C PRO A 376 -12.41 -2.69 -4.42
N ASP A 377 -13.76 -2.66 -4.45
CA ASP A 377 -14.65 -3.50 -3.62
C ASP A 377 -14.24 -4.99 -3.59
N ARG A 378 -13.62 -5.48 -4.67
CA ARG A 378 -13.10 -6.84 -4.78
C ARG A 378 -12.07 -7.18 -3.68
N TRP A 379 -11.21 -6.24 -3.29
CA TRP A 379 -10.26 -6.45 -2.19
C TRP A 379 -11.00 -6.60 -0.86
N TYR A 380 -11.96 -5.72 -0.57
CA TYR A 380 -12.77 -5.80 0.65
C TYR A 380 -13.66 -7.06 0.68
N TYR A 381 -14.14 -7.52 -0.47
CA TYR A 381 -14.82 -8.82 -0.58
C TYR A 381 -13.91 -9.97 -0.11
N TRP A 382 -12.63 -9.95 -0.47
CA TRP A 382 -11.69 -10.97 -0.01
C TRP A 382 -11.35 -10.82 1.47
N THR A 383 -11.24 -9.61 2.02
CA THR A 383 -11.05 -9.42 3.48
C THR A 383 -12.27 -9.91 4.28
N ASP A 384 -13.48 -9.64 3.78
CA ASP A 384 -14.73 -10.13 4.38
C ASP A 384 -14.79 -11.66 4.36
N LYS A 385 -14.51 -12.26 3.20
CA LYS A 385 -14.67 -13.70 2.96
C LYS A 385 -13.57 -14.54 3.60
N LEU A 386 -12.34 -14.04 3.61
CA LEU A 386 -11.21 -14.76 4.19
C LEU A 386 -11.06 -14.47 5.68
N GLY A 387 -11.69 -13.43 6.23
CA GLY A 387 -11.57 -13.09 7.64
C GLY A 387 -10.29 -12.34 7.94
N MET A 388 -10.24 -11.08 7.52
CA MET A 388 -9.17 -10.13 7.81
C MET A 388 -9.81 -8.84 8.31
N LEU A 389 -9.43 -8.32 9.47
CA LEU A 389 -9.88 -7.00 9.92
C LEU A 389 -9.23 -5.92 9.06
N VAL A 390 -9.96 -4.84 8.79
CA VAL A 390 -9.47 -3.72 8.00
C VAL A 390 -9.56 -2.43 8.80
N TRP A 391 -8.44 -1.72 8.86
CA TRP A 391 -8.42 -0.29 9.15
C TRP A 391 -8.35 0.43 7.82
N GLN A 392 -9.36 1.24 7.53
CA GLN A 392 -9.42 1.99 6.29
C GLN A 392 -9.01 3.43 6.55
N ASP A 393 -7.88 3.82 5.99
CA ASP A 393 -7.42 5.20 6.02
C ASP A 393 -8.10 6.02 4.93
N MET A 394 -8.43 7.27 5.25
CA MET A 394 -8.63 8.30 4.23
C MET A 394 -7.31 8.51 3.48
N PRO A 395 -7.29 8.48 2.13
CA PRO A 395 -6.14 8.96 1.38
C PRO A 395 -5.84 10.42 1.74
N GLN A 396 -4.59 10.70 2.10
CA GLN A 396 -4.25 11.99 2.70
C GLN A 396 -4.01 13.08 1.64
N ALA A 397 -4.23 14.34 2.04
CA ALA A 397 -3.83 15.53 1.29
C ALA A 397 -2.64 16.20 1.98
N TYR A 398 -1.94 17.13 1.31
CA TYR A 398 -0.69 17.69 1.84
C TYR A 398 -0.66 19.23 1.76
N GLY A 399 -0.05 19.83 2.79
CA GLY A 399 0.18 21.28 2.92
C GLY A 399 -1.07 22.12 3.04
N ASP A 400 -1.00 23.36 2.53
CA ASP A 400 -2.00 24.39 2.78
C ASP A 400 -3.20 24.22 1.83
N LEU A 401 -4.22 23.52 2.33
CA LEU A 401 -5.45 23.29 1.59
C LEU A 401 -6.32 24.56 1.60
N ASP A 402 -6.68 25.06 0.42
CA ASP A 402 -7.68 26.12 0.28
C ASP A 402 -9.11 25.62 0.56
N GLU A 403 -10.10 26.52 0.48
CA GLU A 403 -11.49 26.17 0.77
C GLU A 403 -12.06 25.10 -0.18
N ALA A 404 -11.72 25.17 -1.46
CA ALA A 404 -12.20 24.21 -2.45
C ALA A 404 -11.58 22.83 -2.24
N ALA A 405 -10.28 22.79 -1.95
CA ALA A 405 -9.55 21.58 -1.60
C ALA A 405 -10.11 20.90 -0.35
N ARG A 406 -10.38 21.66 0.71
CA ARG A 406 -11.00 21.14 1.94
C ARG A 406 -12.40 20.59 1.68
N ALA A 407 -13.23 21.30 0.92
CA ALA A 407 -14.58 20.84 0.59
C ALA A 407 -14.56 19.56 -0.26
N GLN A 408 -13.61 19.46 -1.19
CA GLN A 408 -13.41 18.28 -2.01
C GLN A 408 -12.92 17.08 -1.18
N TRP A 409 -11.98 17.28 -0.26
CA TRP A 409 -11.54 16.25 0.68
C TRP A 409 -12.71 15.70 1.50
N VAL A 410 -13.56 16.58 2.06
CA VAL A 410 -14.75 16.16 2.84
C VAL A 410 -15.73 15.37 1.97
N THR A 411 -15.89 15.77 0.71
CA THR A 411 -16.75 15.08 -0.25
C THR A 411 -16.23 13.68 -0.56
N GLU A 412 -14.92 13.53 -0.80
CA GLU A 412 -14.29 12.22 -1.01
C GLU A 412 -14.45 11.33 0.22
N TRP A 413 -14.17 11.84 1.42
CA TRP A 413 -14.32 11.06 2.66
C TRP A 413 -15.76 10.58 2.91
N GLN A 414 -16.75 11.44 2.65
CA GLN A 414 -18.16 11.06 2.74
C GLN A 414 -18.52 9.92 1.79
N ARG A 415 -18.02 9.96 0.54
CA ARG A 415 -18.30 8.93 -0.47
C ARG A 415 -17.58 7.64 -0.18
N GLU A 416 -16.32 7.70 0.28
CA GLU A 416 -15.55 6.51 0.68
C GLU A 416 -16.28 5.74 1.78
N ILE A 417 -16.70 6.41 2.85
CA ILE A 417 -17.49 5.77 3.93
C ILE A 417 -18.81 5.23 3.37
N ALA A 418 -19.56 6.05 2.62
CA ALA A 418 -20.88 5.67 2.12
C ALA A 418 -20.84 4.40 1.25
N THR A 419 -19.81 4.28 0.39
CA THR A 419 -19.66 3.14 -0.54
C THR A 419 -19.14 1.88 0.14
N HIS A 420 -18.39 2.01 1.25
CA HIS A 420 -17.73 0.87 1.90
C HIS A 420 -18.34 0.45 3.25
N VAL A 421 -19.34 1.18 3.76
CA VAL A 421 -19.97 0.93 5.08
C VAL A 421 -20.56 -0.47 5.24
N ASN A 422 -20.87 -1.16 4.15
CA ASN A 422 -21.46 -2.50 4.20
C ASN A 422 -20.42 -3.61 4.33
N HIS A 423 -19.11 -3.33 4.19
CA HIS A 423 -18.06 -4.34 4.33
C HIS A 423 -17.81 -4.71 5.80
N PRO A 424 -18.16 -5.93 6.26
CA PRO A 424 -18.02 -6.32 7.67
C PRO A 424 -16.58 -6.29 8.19
N SER A 425 -15.58 -6.51 7.33
CA SER A 425 -14.17 -6.51 7.69
C SER A 425 -13.64 -5.16 8.13
N ILE A 426 -14.19 -4.04 7.64
CA ILE A 426 -13.79 -2.71 8.10
C ILE A 426 -14.25 -2.56 9.55
N VAL A 427 -13.29 -2.28 10.44
CA VAL A 427 -13.52 -2.12 11.88
C VAL A 427 -13.09 -0.77 12.43
N VAL A 428 -12.21 -0.07 11.73
CA VAL A 428 -11.72 1.26 12.06
C VAL A 428 -11.72 2.14 10.82
N TRP A 429 -12.24 3.36 10.97
CA TRP A 429 -11.99 4.47 10.04
C TRP A 429 -10.86 5.34 10.58
N THR A 430 -9.79 5.51 9.81
CA THR A 430 -8.66 6.38 10.16
C THR A 430 -8.74 7.67 9.36
N THR A 431 -8.97 8.79 10.04
CA THR A 431 -9.27 10.07 9.38
C THR A 431 -8.02 10.78 8.87
N PHE A 432 -6.98 10.89 9.71
CA PHE A 432 -5.70 11.51 9.37
C PHE A 432 -4.52 10.58 9.69
N ASN A 433 -3.38 10.83 9.06
CA ASN A 433 -2.13 10.11 9.30
C ASN A 433 -0.96 11.08 9.39
N GLU A 434 -0.15 11.00 10.45
CA GLU A 434 1.08 11.79 10.66
C GLU A 434 0.94 13.31 10.42
N ALA A 435 -0.20 13.89 10.81
CA ALA A 435 -0.56 15.29 10.57
C ALA A 435 -0.65 15.72 9.09
N TRP A 436 -0.70 14.76 8.14
CA TRP A 436 -0.84 15.05 6.72
C TRP A 436 -2.22 15.66 6.43
N GLY A 437 -2.23 16.93 5.99
CA GLY A 437 -3.46 17.68 5.72
C GLY A 437 -4.28 18.06 6.96
N GLU A 438 -4.01 17.43 8.10
CA GLU A 438 -4.78 17.54 9.34
C GLU A 438 -4.96 18.98 9.83
N LYS A 439 -3.91 19.81 9.75
CA LYS A 439 -3.93 21.21 10.22
C LYS A 439 -4.95 22.09 9.49
N ALA A 440 -5.44 21.66 8.34
CA ALA A 440 -6.46 22.37 7.57
C ALA A 440 -7.88 22.15 8.12
N PHE A 441 -8.07 21.27 9.12
CA PHE A 441 -9.39 20.84 9.59
C PHE A 441 -9.58 20.99 11.10
N ASP A 442 -10.85 21.10 11.51
CA ASP A 442 -11.30 20.82 12.87
C ASP A 442 -11.44 19.29 13.02
N VAL A 443 -10.42 18.64 13.54
CA VAL A 443 -10.36 17.17 13.65
C VAL A 443 -11.50 16.59 14.50
N PRO A 444 -11.84 17.13 15.70
CA PRO A 444 -13.05 16.72 16.42
C PRO A 444 -14.33 16.78 15.57
N ALA A 445 -14.50 17.80 14.72
CA ALA A 445 -15.65 17.88 13.82
C ALA A 445 -15.63 16.78 12.74
N MET A 446 -14.44 16.45 12.19
CA MET A 446 -14.30 15.35 11.23
C MET A 446 -14.56 13.98 11.85
N VAL A 447 -14.15 13.76 13.10
CA VAL A 447 -14.49 12.56 13.87
C VAL A 447 -16.00 12.48 14.11
N ALA A 448 -16.64 13.59 14.48
CA ALA A 448 -18.09 13.64 14.67
C ALA A 448 -18.85 13.34 13.36
N LEU A 449 -18.40 13.90 12.24
CA LEU A 449 -18.92 13.59 10.91
C LEU A 449 -18.76 12.10 10.58
N THR A 450 -17.58 11.53 10.82
CA THR A 450 -17.30 10.11 10.57
C THR A 450 -18.25 9.22 11.37
N LYS A 451 -18.45 9.50 12.66
CA LYS A 451 -19.41 8.77 13.52
C LYS A 451 -20.87 8.98 13.13
N GLN A 452 -21.20 10.12 12.53
CA GLN A 452 -22.55 10.38 12.01
C GLN A 452 -22.82 9.56 10.74
N LEU A 453 -21.82 9.46 9.85
CA LEU A 453 -21.91 8.67 8.62
C LEU A 453 -21.96 7.17 8.94
N ASP A 454 -21.11 6.72 9.86
CA ASP A 454 -21.07 5.33 10.31
C ASP A 454 -20.90 5.21 11.84
N PRO A 455 -22.00 5.01 12.58
CA PRO A 455 -21.94 4.82 14.03
C PRO A 455 -21.56 3.39 14.45
N THR A 456 -21.29 2.48 13.50
CA THR A 456 -21.10 1.04 13.77
C THR A 456 -19.64 0.61 13.87
N ARG A 457 -18.70 1.54 13.66
CA ARG A 457 -17.25 1.32 13.65
C ARG A 457 -16.53 2.29 14.58
N LEU A 458 -15.32 1.93 14.96
CA LEU A 458 -14.44 2.78 15.76
C LEU A 458 -13.76 3.82 14.85
N VAL A 459 -13.40 4.97 15.42
CA VAL A 459 -12.74 6.06 14.69
C VAL A 459 -11.38 6.35 15.29
N ASN A 460 -10.33 6.26 14.46
CA ASN A 460 -9.01 6.80 14.73
C ASN A 460 -8.94 8.23 14.14
N ASN A 461 -8.69 9.23 14.99
CA ASN A 461 -8.73 10.63 14.59
C ASN A 461 -7.50 11.00 13.74
N ALA A 462 -6.31 10.70 14.26
CA ALA A 462 -5.02 11.01 13.68
C ALA A 462 -4.06 9.88 14.08
N SER A 463 -3.67 9.06 13.11
CA SER A 463 -2.74 7.97 13.34
C SER A 463 -1.33 8.50 13.59
N GLY A 464 -0.75 8.07 14.70
CA GLY A 464 0.65 8.26 15.04
C GLY A 464 0.99 9.58 15.73
N TRP A 465 0.80 10.69 15.03
CA TRP A 465 1.26 12.02 15.45
C TRP A 465 0.12 13.03 15.52
N ASP A 466 0.32 14.10 16.28
CA ASP A 466 -0.60 15.24 16.43
C ASP A 466 -2.01 14.91 16.97
N ASP A 467 -2.14 13.83 17.75
CA ASP A 467 -3.40 13.39 18.37
C ASP A 467 -4.19 14.54 19.03
N LYS A 468 -5.44 14.72 18.62
CA LYS A 468 -6.37 15.74 19.16
C LYS A 468 -7.21 15.26 20.33
N HIS A 469 -6.87 14.11 20.90
CA HIS A 469 -7.55 13.52 22.05
C HIS A 469 -9.07 13.29 21.85
N CYS A 470 -9.46 12.88 20.64
CA CYS A 470 -10.84 12.59 20.26
C CYS A 470 -10.94 11.23 19.53
N GLY A 471 -12.16 10.79 19.21
CA GLY A 471 -12.38 9.46 18.64
C GLY A 471 -12.29 8.35 19.69
N ASP A 472 -11.98 7.14 19.23
CA ASP A 472 -11.99 5.91 20.04
C ASP A 472 -10.60 5.35 20.32
N ILE A 473 -9.58 5.88 19.65
CA ILE A 473 -8.22 5.32 19.61
C ILE A 473 -7.21 6.42 19.96
N ALA A 474 -6.22 6.05 20.78
CA ALA A 474 -5.01 6.82 21.03
C ALA A 474 -3.84 6.08 20.37
N ASP A 475 -3.38 6.63 19.26
CA ASP A 475 -2.42 5.99 18.37
C ASP A 475 -1.00 6.54 18.57
N THR A 476 0.02 5.71 18.32
CA THR A 476 1.42 6.13 18.26
C THR A 476 2.18 5.37 17.18
N HIS A 477 3.03 6.09 16.44
CA HIS A 477 4.04 5.51 15.58
C HIS A 477 5.38 5.45 16.30
N ALA A 478 6.08 4.32 16.20
CA ALA A 478 7.37 4.13 16.85
C ALA A 478 8.31 3.32 15.94
N TYR A 479 9.34 3.98 15.41
CA TYR A 479 10.34 3.35 14.55
C TYR A 479 11.71 3.27 15.21
N PRO A 480 12.34 2.08 15.28
CA PRO A 480 11.78 0.78 14.90
C PRO A 480 10.75 0.24 15.91
N GLY A 481 10.60 0.85 17.10
CA GLY A 481 9.56 0.52 18.08
C GLY A 481 9.58 -0.94 18.56
N PRO A 482 8.42 -1.54 18.91
CA PRO A 482 7.13 -0.86 19.14
C PRO A 482 7.12 -0.06 20.45
N TRP A 483 6.30 0.98 20.50
CA TRP A 483 5.96 1.72 21.72
C TRP A 483 4.51 2.22 21.62
N SER A 484 3.84 2.35 22.75
CA SER A 484 2.49 2.89 22.86
C SER A 484 2.34 3.52 24.25
N GLY A 485 1.55 4.59 24.33
CA GLY A 485 1.03 5.06 25.61
C GLY A 485 0.07 4.06 26.26
N LYS A 486 -0.44 4.41 27.45
CA LYS A 486 -1.52 3.65 28.11
C LYS A 486 -2.88 4.07 27.54
N PRO A 487 -3.89 3.18 27.56
CA PRO A 487 -5.24 3.54 27.17
C PRO A 487 -5.81 4.63 28.09
N GLU A 488 -6.66 5.47 27.51
CA GLU A 488 -7.39 6.50 28.23
C GLU A 488 -8.75 5.99 28.70
N ALA A 489 -9.49 6.79 29.48
CA ALA A 489 -10.79 6.39 30.01
C ALA A 489 -11.79 5.97 28.90
N ALA A 490 -11.74 6.66 27.76
CA ALA A 490 -12.66 6.49 26.63
C ALA A 490 -11.95 6.16 25.31
N ARG A 491 -10.64 5.87 25.32
CA ARG A 491 -9.89 5.52 24.10
C ARG A 491 -8.96 4.35 24.33
N ALA A 492 -8.93 3.41 23.39
CA ALA A 492 -8.01 2.29 23.40
C ALA A 492 -6.62 2.73 22.94
N ALA A 493 -5.56 2.21 23.54
CA ALA A 493 -4.19 2.51 23.10
C ALA A 493 -3.71 1.50 22.05
N VAL A 494 -3.04 2.01 21.02
CA VAL A 494 -2.53 1.22 19.89
C VAL A 494 -1.14 1.70 19.48
N CYS A 495 -0.40 0.84 18.78
CA CYS A 495 0.82 1.21 18.05
C CYS A 495 0.53 1.05 16.55
N GLY A 496 0.05 2.14 15.93
CA GLY A 496 -0.48 2.14 14.57
C GLY A 496 0.55 2.08 13.46
N GLU A 497 1.85 2.26 13.78
CA GLU A 497 3.00 1.89 12.94
C GLU A 497 4.24 1.57 13.79
N PHE A 498 4.92 0.46 13.50
CA PHE A 498 6.24 0.14 14.04
C PHE A 498 7.05 -0.76 13.12
N GLY A 499 8.30 -1.00 13.49
CA GLY A 499 9.17 -1.97 12.83
C GLY A 499 9.96 -1.36 11.70
N GLY A 500 9.68 -1.78 10.46
CA GLY A 500 10.46 -1.34 9.31
C GLY A 500 11.77 -2.13 9.11
N VAL A 501 11.76 -3.43 9.39
CA VAL A 501 12.95 -4.28 9.25
C VAL A 501 13.29 -4.43 7.77
N THR A 502 14.42 -3.85 7.37
CA THR A 502 14.76 -3.69 5.96
C THR A 502 15.63 -4.85 5.50
N MET A 503 15.33 -5.40 4.33
CA MET A 503 16.18 -6.39 3.66
C MET A 503 16.03 -6.22 2.15
N ALA A 504 17.15 -6.02 1.46
CA ALA A 504 17.16 -6.00 0.00
C ALA A 504 17.30 -7.44 -0.53
N VAL A 505 16.49 -7.79 -1.53
CA VAL A 505 16.57 -9.08 -2.21
C VAL A 505 16.91 -8.81 -3.68
N ALA A 506 18.10 -9.22 -4.11
CA ALA A 506 18.55 -9.01 -5.48
C ALA A 506 17.59 -9.65 -6.49
N ALA A 507 17.38 -8.99 -7.64
CA ALA A 507 16.44 -9.34 -8.70
C ALA A 507 14.94 -9.22 -8.35
N HIS A 508 14.62 -8.79 -7.12
CA HIS A 508 13.24 -8.54 -6.67
C HIS A 508 13.00 -7.07 -6.27
N ARG A 509 13.92 -6.18 -6.65
CA ARG A 509 13.84 -4.75 -6.39
C ARG A 509 13.25 -4.04 -7.59
N TRP A 510 12.43 -3.02 -7.31
CA TRP A 510 11.86 -2.13 -8.34
C TRP A 510 12.94 -1.48 -9.20
N ASN A 511 14.00 -1.01 -8.55
CA ASN A 511 15.18 -0.49 -9.22
C ASN A 511 16.43 -0.90 -8.43
N GLU A 512 17.35 -1.62 -9.09
CA GLU A 512 18.58 -2.10 -8.47
C GLU A 512 19.58 -0.99 -8.16
N THR A 513 19.46 0.15 -8.83
CA THR A 513 20.41 1.27 -8.76
C THR A 513 19.99 2.37 -7.80
N THR A 514 18.74 2.38 -7.32
CA THR A 514 18.27 3.40 -6.36
C THR A 514 18.67 3.04 -4.93
N GLY A 515 18.70 4.07 -4.07
CA GLY A 515 18.90 3.87 -2.64
C GLY A 515 17.76 3.05 -2.01
N VAL A 516 18.05 2.44 -0.87
CA VAL A 516 17.08 1.70 -0.06
C VAL A 516 16.50 2.64 0.98
N MET A 517 15.17 2.74 1.02
CA MET A 517 14.45 3.34 2.14
C MET A 517 14.03 2.23 3.11
N GLY A 518 14.25 2.49 4.40
CA GLY A 518 14.03 1.51 5.45
C GLY A 518 14.39 2.07 6.81
N TYR A 519 13.98 1.37 7.88
CA TYR A 519 14.18 1.84 9.24
C TYR A 519 15.39 1.14 9.87
N GLY A 520 16.53 1.81 9.74
CA GLY A 520 17.83 1.33 10.21
C GLY A 520 18.56 0.49 9.16
N ALA A 521 19.28 -0.52 9.63
CA ALA A 521 20.12 -1.36 8.79
C ALA A 521 19.36 -2.15 7.71
N THR A 522 19.98 -2.28 6.53
CA THR A 522 19.57 -3.27 5.53
C THR A 522 20.20 -4.61 5.86
N LEU A 523 19.37 -5.58 6.23
CA LEU A 523 19.80 -6.92 6.62
C LEU A 523 20.10 -7.78 5.39
N LYS A 524 21.03 -8.73 5.57
CA LYS A 524 21.59 -9.56 4.49
C LYS A 524 20.87 -10.89 4.27
N ASP A 525 20.07 -11.34 5.24
CA ASP A 525 19.40 -12.64 5.18
C ASP A 525 18.09 -12.69 5.99
N GLY A 526 17.24 -13.66 5.64
CA GLY A 526 15.94 -13.87 6.26
C GLY A 526 16.00 -14.34 7.71
N TRP A 527 17.10 -14.95 8.16
CA TRP A 527 17.28 -15.35 9.56
C TRP A 527 17.39 -14.12 10.46
N LYS A 528 18.17 -13.11 10.04
CA LYS A 528 18.30 -11.83 10.76
C LYS A 528 17.00 -11.04 10.76
N VAL A 529 16.29 -11.01 9.63
CA VAL A 529 14.94 -10.40 9.55
C VAL A 529 14.02 -11.06 10.57
N THR A 530 13.98 -12.39 10.59
CA THR A 530 13.16 -13.17 11.53
C THR A 530 13.53 -12.87 12.97
N SER A 531 14.83 -12.84 13.30
CA SER A 531 15.30 -12.54 14.65
C SER A 531 14.87 -11.15 15.12
N LYS A 532 15.05 -10.13 14.29
CA LYS A 532 14.69 -8.74 14.63
C LYS A 532 13.17 -8.59 14.73
N TYR A 533 12.42 -9.14 13.77
CA TYR A 533 10.95 -9.13 13.79
C TYR A 533 10.39 -9.83 15.05
N GLN A 534 10.95 -10.99 15.41
CA GLN A 534 10.53 -11.71 16.61
C GLN A 534 10.78 -10.90 17.89
N LYS A 535 11.93 -10.23 18.02
CA LYS A 535 12.23 -9.33 19.16
C LYS A 535 11.23 -8.18 19.24
N LEU A 536 10.86 -7.58 18.11
CA LEU A 536 9.85 -6.51 18.07
C LEU A 536 8.49 -7.02 18.56
N LEU A 537 8.06 -8.20 18.10
CA LEU A 537 6.81 -8.80 18.56
C LEU A 537 6.84 -9.21 20.03
N MET A 538 7.96 -9.70 20.57
CA MET A 538 8.07 -9.94 22.01
C MET A 538 7.77 -8.67 22.81
N THR A 539 8.28 -7.52 22.36
CA THR A 539 7.98 -6.21 22.95
C THR A 539 6.51 -5.82 22.77
N ALA A 540 5.92 -6.02 21.58
CA ALA A 540 4.50 -5.76 21.33
C ALA A 540 3.60 -6.56 22.27
N TRP A 541 3.81 -7.87 22.36
CA TRP A 541 3.05 -8.75 23.25
C TRP A 541 3.24 -8.40 24.73
N LYS A 542 4.43 -7.93 25.12
CA LYS A 542 4.68 -7.40 26.47
C LYS A 542 3.88 -6.12 26.71
N LEU A 543 3.90 -5.15 25.78
CA LEU A 543 3.13 -3.91 25.86
C LEU A 543 1.63 -4.19 25.98
N SER A 544 1.11 -5.16 25.22
CA SER A 544 -0.29 -5.56 25.33
C SER A 544 -0.64 -6.06 26.74
N LYS A 545 0.17 -6.97 27.28
CA LYS A 545 -0.05 -7.55 28.61
C LYS A 545 0.10 -6.51 29.73
N GLU A 546 1.15 -5.70 29.69
CA GLU A 546 1.54 -4.82 30.79
C GLU A 546 0.89 -3.43 30.71
N GLN A 547 0.65 -2.90 29.51
CA GLN A 547 0.15 -1.53 29.31
C GLN A 547 -1.26 -1.45 28.71
N GLY A 548 -1.78 -2.56 28.15
CA GLY A 548 -3.13 -2.59 27.59
C GLY A 548 -3.21 -2.12 26.14
N THR A 549 -2.07 -2.04 25.44
CA THR A 549 -2.06 -1.78 23.99
C THR A 549 -2.75 -2.93 23.25
N CYS A 550 -3.80 -2.62 22.47
CA CYS A 550 -4.66 -3.63 21.87
C CYS A 550 -4.57 -3.74 20.34
N ALA A 551 -3.69 -2.97 19.71
CA ALA A 551 -3.33 -3.18 18.30
C ALA A 551 -1.87 -2.79 18.01
N PHE A 552 -1.26 -3.52 17.07
CA PHE A 552 0.09 -3.30 16.56
C PHE A 552 0.09 -3.46 15.04
N VAL A 553 0.60 -2.46 14.33
CA VAL A 553 0.66 -2.46 12.86
C VAL A 553 2.11 -2.37 12.41
N TYR A 554 2.62 -3.44 11.80
CA TYR A 554 3.96 -3.46 11.25
C TYR A 554 4.04 -2.76 9.88
N THR A 555 5.06 -1.95 9.65
CA THR A 555 5.40 -1.43 8.31
C THR A 555 6.32 -2.46 7.64
N GLN A 556 5.86 -3.32 6.71
CA GLN A 556 4.57 -3.43 5.98
C GLN A 556 4.42 -4.84 5.37
N ILE A 557 3.33 -5.16 4.66
CA ILE A 557 3.15 -6.51 4.06
C ILE A 557 4.13 -6.78 2.92
N THR A 558 4.27 -5.86 1.97
CA THR A 558 5.13 -6.00 0.78
C THR A 558 6.06 -4.80 0.69
N ASP A 559 7.25 -5.00 0.12
CA ASP A 559 8.04 -3.86 -0.34
C ASP A 559 7.22 -3.02 -1.32
N VAL A 560 7.56 -1.73 -1.39
CA VAL A 560 7.00 -0.84 -2.41
C VAL A 560 8.12 0.05 -2.93
N GLU A 561 8.47 -0.15 -4.20
CA GLU A 561 9.53 0.59 -4.88
C GLU A 561 10.87 0.59 -4.10
N GLN A 562 11.27 1.74 -3.56
CA GLN A 562 12.47 1.91 -2.74
C GLN A 562 12.32 1.50 -1.27
N GLU A 563 11.09 1.34 -0.76
CA GLU A 563 10.83 1.00 0.64
C GLU A 563 10.85 -0.53 0.83
N LEU A 564 11.98 -1.06 1.33
CA LEU A 564 12.30 -2.50 1.32
C LEU A 564 12.11 -3.21 2.67
N ASN A 565 11.12 -2.75 3.43
CA ASN A 565 10.79 -3.23 4.77
C ASN A 565 9.53 -4.12 4.81
N GLY A 566 9.07 -4.60 3.65
CA GLY A 566 7.97 -5.55 3.55
C GLY A 566 8.33 -6.95 4.07
N LEU A 567 7.32 -7.69 4.54
CA LEU A 567 7.45 -9.13 4.80
C LEU A 567 7.64 -9.94 3.50
N LEU A 568 7.14 -9.41 2.39
CA LEU A 568 7.32 -9.91 1.03
C LEU A 568 8.11 -8.92 0.17
N THR A 569 8.78 -9.43 -0.86
CA THR A 569 9.26 -8.59 -1.97
C THR A 569 8.10 -7.96 -2.74
N TYR A 570 8.39 -6.90 -3.51
CA TYR A 570 7.35 -6.10 -4.17
C TYR A 570 6.55 -6.91 -5.21
N ASP A 571 7.17 -7.89 -5.84
CA ASP A 571 6.57 -8.83 -6.78
C ASP A 571 5.83 -10.01 -6.13
N ARG A 572 5.82 -10.10 -4.78
CA ARG A 572 5.24 -11.20 -4.00
C ARG A 572 5.87 -12.58 -4.29
N GLU A 573 7.12 -12.63 -4.74
CA GLU A 573 7.81 -13.90 -5.02
C GLU A 573 8.58 -14.44 -3.81
N VAL A 574 9.13 -13.57 -2.96
CA VAL A 574 9.95 -13.98 -1.81
C VAL A 574 9.32 -13.50 -0.51
N ILE A 575 9.03 -14.46 0.39
CA ILE A 575 8.79 -14.18 1.80
C ILE A 575 10.16 -14.00 2.46
N LYS A 576 10.44 -12.80 2.96
CA LYS A 576 11.75 -12.46 3.52
C LYS A 576 12.05 -13.15 4.85
N PRO A 577 11.14 -13.19 5.83
CA PRO A 577 11.38 -13.93 7.07
C PRO A 577 11.07 -15.43 6.93
N LEU A 578 11.49 -16.21 7.94
CA LEU A 578 11.10 -17.61 8.10
C LEU A 578 9.62 -17.69 8.50
N ALA A 579 8.77 -18.04 7.53
CA ALA A 579 7.31 -17.97 7.62
C ALA A 579 6.72 -18.63 8.87
N ASP A 580 7.11 -19.86 9.20
CA ASP A 580 6.56 -20.59 10.35
C ASP A 580 6.87 -19.90 11.69
N ILE A 581 8.06 -19.30 11.82
CA ILE A 581 8.50 -18.63 13.04
C ILE A 581 7.77 -17.31 13.22
N VAL A 582 7.62 -16.52 12.15
CA VAL A 582 6.89 -15.26 12.22
C VAL A 582 5.40 -15.47 12.42
N THR A 583 4.83 -16.55 11.85
CA THR A 583 3.45 -16.95 12.09
C THR A 583 3.21 -17.25 13.57
N ALA A 584 4.10 -18.03 14.19
CA ALA A 584 4.02 -18.30 15.62
C ALA A 584 4.16 -16.99 16.43
N ALA A 585 5.11 -16.13 16.07
CA ALA A 585 5.37 -14.87 16.77
C ALA A 585 4.20 -13.89 16.69
N ASN A 586 3.55 -13.77 15.53
CA ASN A 586 2.34 -12.97 15.34
C ASN A 586 1.17 -13.50 16.18
N ARG A 587 1.17 -14.79 16.53
CA ARG A 587 0.22 -15.43 17.45
C ARG A 587 0.70 -15.47 18.91
N GLY A 588 1.80 -14.78 19.22
CA GLY A 588 2.30 -14.63 20.59
C GLY A 588 3.12 -15.81 21.11
N THR A 589 3.54 -16.71 20.23
CA THR A 589 4.44 -17.83 20.54
C THR A 589 5.81 -17.59 19.90
N PHE A 590 6.88 -17.68 20.68
CA PHE A 590 8.21 -17.30 20.22
C PHE A 590 9.16 -18.51 20.19
N PRO A 591 9.10 -19.35 19.13
CA PRO A 591 9.98 -20.51 19.01
C PRO A 591 11.44 -20.07 18.82
N ALA A 592 12.37 -20.91 19.26
CA ALA A 592 13.80 -20.68 19.01
C ALA A 592 14.08 -20.66 17.50
N LEU A 593 14.97 -19.77 17.08
CA LEU A 593 15.45 -19.75 15.70
C LEU A 593 16.28 -21.01 15.42
N PRO A 594 16.20 -21.59 14.20
CA PRO A 594 17.16 -22.60 13.78
C PRO A 594 18.59 -22.00 13.81
N PRO A 595 19.63 -22.83 13.87
CA PRO A 595 21.00 -22.35 13.69
C PRO A 595 21.11 -21.52 12.41
N SER A 596 21.75 -20.34 12.49
CA SER A 596 21.99 -19.53 11.30
C SER A 596 22.88 -20.30 10.33
N THR A 597 22.52 -20.28 9.05
CA THR A 597 23.34 -20.83 7.96
C THR A 597 24.27 -19.79 7.36
N ALA A 598 24.13 -18.51 7.72
CA ALA A 598 25.01 -17.45 7.27
C ALA A 598 26.37 -17.56 7.99
N THR A 599 27.46 -17.39 7.24
CA THR A 599 28.79 -17.24 7.84
C THR A 599 28.78 -15.95 8.67
N PRO A 600 28.88 -16.02 10.00
CA PRO A 600 28.82 -14.81 10.81
C PRO A 600 29.98 -13.90 10.47
N ASP A 601 29.75 -12.59 10.49
CA ASP A 601 30.84 -11.62 10.46
C ASP A 601 31.80 -11.99 11.61
N LEU A 602 33.08 -12.17 11.27
CA LEU A 602 34.10 -12.49 12.27
C LEU A 602 34.23 -11.32 13.25
N VAL A 603 34.00 -10.11 12.74
CA VAL A 603 33.95 -8.85 13.47
C VAL A 603 32.84 -7.99 12.85
N PRO A 604 31.74 -7.73 13.56
CA PRO A 604 30.60 -7.01 12.99
C PRO A 604 30.93 -5.52 12.75
N THR A 605 30.39 -4.96 11.67
CA THR A 605 30.29 -3.51 11.50
C THR A 605 29.11 -2.96 12.31
N ALA A 606 28.99 -1.64 12.34
CA ALA A 606 27.83 -0.92 12.82
C ALA A 606 26.71 -0.77 11.76
N GLU A 607 26.84 -1.49 10.64
CA GLU A 607 25.81 -1.58 9.59
C GLU A 607 24.48 -2.02 10.18
N GLU A 608 24.50 -3.07 11.01
CA GLU A 608 23.31 -3.71 11.56
C GLU A 608 22.88 -3.18 12.94
N GLU A 609 23.82 -3.14 13.87
CA GLU A 609 23.62 -2.69 15.26
C GLU A 609 24.74 -1.73 15.67
N ALA A 610 24.50 -0.86 16.66
CA ALA A 610 25.56 0.04 17.12
C ALA A 610 26.73 -0.76 17.71
N VAL A 611 27.94 -0.51 17.21
CA VAL A 611 29.17 -1.08 17.78
C VAL A 611 29.98 0.04 18.43
N LEU A 612 30.33 -0.14 19.71
CA LEU A 612 31.11 0.84 20.46
C LEU A 612 32.59 0.78 20.05
N TRP A 613 33.16 1.94 19.80
CA TRP A 613 34.58 2.14 19.57
C TRP A 613 35.14 3.12 20.59
N ARG A 614 36.42 2.95 20.95
CA ARG A 614 37.20 4.00 21.59
C ARG A 614 37.73 4.92 20.51
N TYR A 615 37.68 6.23 20.73
CA TYR A 615 38.16 7.20 19.75
C TYR A 615 38.84 8.44 20.35
N THR A 616 39.68 9.07 19.52
CA THR A 616 40.27 10.39 19.76
C THR A 616 40.33 11.18 18.45
N LEU A 617 40.24 12.51 18.57
CA LEU A 617 40.39 13.46 17.46
C LEU A 617 41.77 14.14 17.47
N VAL A 618 42.62 13.74 18.41
CA VAL A 618 44.00 14.20 18.54
C VAL A 618 44.92 13.03 18.25
N LYS A 619 45.94 13.28 17.42
CA LYS A 619 46.93 12.28 17.00
C LYS A 619 47.47 11.49 18.21
N PRO A 620 47.26 10.16 18.26
CA PRO A 620 47.76 9.31 19.34
C PRO A 620 49.29 9.26 19.43
N ALA A 621 49.79 8.80 20.58
CA ALA A 621 51.18 8.42 20.72
C ALA A 621 51.55 7.20 19.85
N ALA A 622 52.85 6.97 19.65
CA ALA A 622 53.33 5.82 18.89
C ALA A 622 52.85 4.49 19.51
N GLY A 623 52.65 3.46 18.66
CA GLY A 623 52.16 2.15 19.10
C GLY A 623 50.66 2.08 19.39
N TRP A 624 49.87 3.12 19.08
CA TRP A 624 48.42 3.15 19.35
C TRP A 624 47.60 2.07 18.64
N THR A 625 48.15 1.43 17.60
CA THR A 625 47.53 0.30 16.90
C THR A 625 47.77 -1.04 17.59
N GLU A 626 48.68 -1.09 18.57
CA GLU A 626 49.09 -2.31 19.26
C GLU A 626 48.12 -2.69 20.39
N ALA A 627 48.07 -3.99 20.68
CA ALA A 627 47.17 -4.54 21.70
C ALA A 627 47.48 -4.06 23.13
N ALA A 628 48.74 -3.68 23.40
CA ALA A 628 49.19 -3.26 24.73
C ALA A 628 48.99 -1.76 25.02
N PHE A 629 48.57 -0.98 24.02
CA PHE A 629 48.40 0.47 24.20
C PHE A 629 47.19 0.80 25.08
N ASP A 630 47.39 1.74 26.00
CA ASP A 630 46.38 2.20 26.95
C ASP A 630 45.51 3.30 26.31
N ASP A 631 44.27 2.92 26.00
CA ASP A 631 43.24 3.79 25.43
C ASP A 631 42.17 4.20 26.45
N THR A 632 42.42 4.00 27.76
CA THR A 632 41.41 4.28 28.80
C THR A 632 40.97 5.75 28.85
N ALA A 633 41.85 6.67 28.45
CA ALA A 633 41.57 8.10 28.35
C ALA A 633 40.77 8.46 27.08
N TRP A 634 40.58 7.54 26.13
CA TRP A 634 39.84 7.79 24.90
C TRP A 634 38.33 7.77 25.15
N GLN A 635 37.63 8.60 24.40
CA GLN A 635 36.16 8.64 24.44
C GLN A 635 35.59 7.34 23.89
N SER A 636 34.37 6.99 24.28
CA SER A 636 33.67 5.79 23.79
C SER A 636 32.34 6.21 23.18
N ALA A 637 32.11 5.82 21.93
CA ALA A 637 30.87 6.16 21.23
C ALA A 637 30.54 5.12 20.14
N PRO A 638 29.27 5.01 19.71
CA PRO A 638 28.88 4.06 18.68
C PRO A 638 29.30 4.53 17.27
N ALA A 639 29.91 3.65 16.48
CA ALA A 639 30.06 3.84 15.04
C ALA A 639 28.71 3.68 14.30
N PRO A 640 28.56 4.11 13.03
CA PRO A 640 29.55 4.86 12.23
C PRO A 640 29.79 6.27 12.76
N PHE A 641 31.04 6.72 12.65
CA PHE A 641 31.44 8.10 12.96
C PHE A 641 31.40 8.94 11.68
N GLY A 642 30.98 10.20 11.76
CA GLY A 642 31.02 11.08 10.58
C GLY A 642 30.05 12.25 10.62
N HIS A 643 29.80 12.83 9.45
CA HIS A 643 28.87 13.94 9.21
C HIS A 643 28.41 13.90 7.75
N GLY A 644 27.12 14.16 7.48
CA GLY A 644 26.57 14.18 6.11
C GLY A 644 26.44 12.81 5.42
N MET A 645 27.05 11.74 5.96
CA MET A 645 26.95 10.37 5.43
C MET A 645 25.81 9.58 6.09
N GLY A 646 25.13 8.71 5.33
CA GLY A 646 23.98 7.95 5.83
C GLY A 646 24.33 6.99 6.97
N GLY A 647 23.53 6.98 8.04
CA GLY A 647 23.67 6.03 9.15
C GLY A 647 24.68 6.40 10.24
N VAL A 648 25.25 7.62 10.22
CA VAL A 648 26.12 8.15 11.29
C VAL A 648 25.40 8.10 12.65
N ARG A 649 26.08 7.56 13.67
CA ARG A 649 25.60 7.51 15.06
C ARG A 649 26.36 8.42 16.00
N THR A 650 27.62 8.75 15.66
CA THR A 650 28.44 9.69 16.41
C THR A 650 28.99 10.73 15.47
N GLU A 651 28.69 12.00 15.76
CA GLU A 651 29.17 13.10 14.94
C GLU A 651 30.68 13.32 15.14
N TRP A 652 31.39 13.50 14.02
CA TRP A 652 32.80 13.86 13.97
C TRP A 652 33.00 14.81 12.79
N THR A 653 33.63 15.96 13.02
CA THR A 653 33.80 17.03 12.02
C THR A 653 35.24 17.52 11.81
N SER A 654 36.23 16.98 12.51
CA SER A 654 37.64 17.34 12.29
C SER A 654 38.25 16.60 11.10
N GLY A 655 39.47 16.96 10.68
CA GLY A 655 40.15 16.29 9.56
C GLY A 655 40.70 14.91 9.88
N ASP A 656 40.78 14.52 11.16
CA ASP A 656 41.26 13.21 11.56
C ASP A 656 40.42 12.60 12.69
N ILE A 657 40.25 11.28 12.62
CA ILE A 657 39.75 10.44 13.70
C ILE A 657 40.60 9.16 13.80
N TRP A 658 40.92 8.80 15.03
CA TRP A 658 41.52 7.50 15.36
C TRP A 658 40.53 6.72 16.20
N ILE A 659 40.12 5.55 15.71
CA ILE A 659 39.23 4.63 16.42
C ILE A 659 39.96 3.32 16.68
N ARG A 660 39.69 2.70 17.84
CA ARG A 660 40.14 1.35 18.13
C ARG A 660 39.13 0.58 18.98
N ARG A 661 39.13 -0.75 18.81
CA ARG A 661 38.30 -1.64 19.63
C ARG A 661 38.97 -3.00 19.82
N THR A 662 38.69 -3.61 20.95
CA THR A 662 39.08 -4.99 21.24
C THR A 662 37.94 -5.93 20.87
N VAL A 663 38.25 -6.99 20.12
CA VAL A 663 37.31 -8.01 19.67
C VAL A 663 37.77 -9.40 20.10
N THR A 664 36.82 -10.27 20.41
CA THR A 664 37.11 -11.66 20.81
C THR A 664 36.77 -12.58 19.64
N LEU A 665 37.77 -13.23 19.07
CA LEU A 665 37.62 -14.13 17.92
C LEU A 665 37.49 -15.59 18.35
N PRO A 666 36.74 -16.42 17.60
CA PRO A 666 36.59 -17.85 17.87
C PRO A 666 37.91 -18.62 17.71
N ALA A 667 37.94 -19.87 18.18
CA ALA A 667 39.10 -20.75 18.06
C ALA A 667 39.46 -21.09 16.59
N ALA A 668 38.44 -21.16 15.71
CA ALA A 668 38.63 -21.37 14.29
C ALA A 668 38.40 -20.04 13.54
N ILE A 669 39.47 -19.50 12.96
CA ILE A 669 39.44 -18.27 12.16
C ILE A 669 39.48 -18.67 10.67
N PRO A 670 38.55 -18.18 9.82
CA PRO A 670 38.57 -18.47 8.39
C PRO A 670 39.88 -18.08 7.71
N ALA A 671 40.31 -18.89 6.74
CA ALA A 671 41.59 -18.69 6.06
C ALA A 671 41.62 -17.48 5.11
N LYS A 672 40.45 -17.11 4.57
CA LYS A 672 40.27 -15.92 3.73
C LYS A 672 39.38 -14.93 4.46
N LEU A 673 39.89 -13.73 4.65
CA LEU A 673 39.22 -12.65 5.37
C LEU A 673 39.45 -11.34 4.62
N ASP A 674 38.41 -10.52 4.61
CA ASP A 674 38.44 -9.15 4.11
C ASP A 674 38.06 -8.18 5.22
N VAL A 675 38.55 -6.95 5.08
CA VAL A 675 38.13 -5.81 5.90
C VAL A 675 36.87 -5.23 5.26
N LEU A 676 35.77 -5.21 5.99
CA LEU A 676 34.55 -4.55 5.54
C LEU A 676 34.62 -3.07 5.95
N LEU A 677 34.67 -2.17 4.97
CA LEU A 677 35.01 -0.77 5.19
C LEU A 677 33.93 0.16 4.64
N LYS A 678 33.46 1.07 5.49
CA LYS A 678 32.66 2.24 5.15
C LYS A 678 33.47 3.47 5.52
N HIS A 679 33.82 4.30 4.54
CA HIS A 679 34.72 5.42 4.77
C HIS A 679 34.49 6.55 3.77
N ASP A 680 34.84 7.76 4.18
CA ASP A 680 35.12 8.85 3.25
C ASP A 680 36.65 9.06 3.24
N GLU A 681 37.23 9.50 2.11
CA GLU A 681 38.69 9.55 1.76
C GLU A 681 39.62 8.46 2.37
N ASP A 682 40.66 8.84 3.11
CA ASP A 682 41.81 7.96 3.38
C ASP A 682 41.63 7.21 4.70
N ALA A 683 41.32 5.91 4.61
CA ALA A 683 41.17 5.03 5.75
C ALA A 683 42.30 3.99 5.81
N GLU A 684 42.99 3.93 6.94
CA GLU A 684 44.04 2.97 7.26
C GLU A 684 43.62 2.05 8.40
N VAL A 685 43.56 0.75 8.16
CA VAL A 685 43.14 -0.27 9.13
C VAL A 685 44.33 -1.11 9.55
N SER A 686 44.49 -1.31 10.85
CA SER A 686 45.50 -2.18 11.47
C SER A 686 44.88 -3.21 12.41
N ILE A 687 45.48 -4.39 12.46
CA ILE A 687 45.09 -5.50 13.34
C ILE A 687 46.29 -5.86 14.20
N ASN A 688 46.15 -5.78 15.53
CA ASN A 688 47.22 -6.07 16.50
C ASN A 688 48.56 -5.35 16.17
N GLY A 689 48.49 -4.12 15.69
CA GLY A 689 49.66 -3.33 15.27
C GLY A 689 50.13 -3.57 13.83
N VAL A 690 49.53 -4.52 13.09
CA VAL A 690 49.93 -4.87 11.72
C VAL A 690 48.98 -4.23 10.70
N PRO A 691 49.49 -3.52 9.67
CA PRO A 691 48.66 -2.95 8.61
C PRO A 691 47.83 -4.02 7.90
N ALA A 692 46.51 -3.82 7.91
CA ALA A 692 45.53 -4.78 7.41
C ALA A 692 44.94 -4.36 6.06
N ALA A 693 44.55 -3.11 5.91
CA ALA A 693 44.02 -2.54 4.67
C ALA A 693 44.27 -1.03 4.64
N SER A 694 44.33 -0.45 3.45
CA SER A 694 44.33 1.00 3.25
C SER A 694 43.53 1.29 1.99
N GLN A 695 42.63 2.26 2.07
CA GLN A 695 41.74 2.63 0.98
C GLN A 695 41.60 4.15 0.96
N GLY A 696 41.80 4.74 -0.21
CA GLY A 696 41.47 6.14 -0.47
C GLY A 696 40.18 6.27 -1.29
N GLY A 697 39.70 7.50 -1.46
CA GLY A 697 38.38 7.78 -2.05
C GLY A 697 37.25 7.51 -1.07
N TYR A 698 36.00 7.42 -1.52
CA TYR A 698 34.86 7.31 -0.59
C TYR A 698 33.95 6.14 -0.94
N ASN A 699 33.26 5.62 0.08
CA ASN A 699 32.21 4.63 -0.02
C ASN A 699 31.14 4.85 1.06
N ASP A 700 29.95 5.26 0.63
CA ASP A 700 28.79 5.45 1.51
C ASP A 700 28.23 4.12 2.05
N GLY A 701 28.55 3.01 1.39
CA GLY A 701 28.22 1.65 1.80
C GLY A 701 29.39 0.91 2.44
N TYR A 702 29.19 -0.37 2.74
CA TYR A 702 30.24 -1.26 3.24
C TYR A 702 30.82 -2.08 2.08
N ALA A 703 32.11 -1.88 1.76
CA ALA A 703 32.81 -2.67 0.75
C ALA A 703 33.87 -3.58 1.38
N ALA A 704 34.03 -4.77 0.81
CA ALA A 704 35.10 -5.67 1.19
C ALA A 704 36.42 -5.20 0.55
N VAL A 705 37.42 -4.99 1.39
CA VAL A 705 38.80 -4.68 1.00
C VAL A 705 39.68 -5.87 1.39
N PRO A 706 40.45 -6.45 0.46
CA PRO A 706 41.31 -7.58 0.75
C PRO A 706 42.25 -7.33 1.93
N MET A 707 42.20 -8.19 2.94
CA MET A 707 43.11 -8.09 4.07
C MET A 707 44.53 -8.46 3.66
N SER A 708 45.54 -7.80 4.22
CA SER A 708 46.94 -8.18 4.03
C SER A 708 47.23 -9.58 4.60
N ALA A 709 48.14 -10.33 3.98
CA ALA A 709 48.55 -11.65 4.47
C ALA A 709 49.18 -11.56 5.88
N ALA A 710 49.90 -10.47 6.16
CA ALA A 710 50.52 -10.23 7.45
C ALA A 710 49.48 -9.99 8.55
N ALA A 711 48.44 -9.20 8.28
CA ALA A 711 47.37 -8.96 9.24
C ALA A 711 46.53 -10.23 9.48
N ARG A 712 46.27 -11.03 8.44
CA ARG A 712 45.64 -12.35 8.61
C ARG A 712 46.44 -13.26 9.55
N ALA A 713 47.77 -13.29 9.41
CA ALA A 713 48.65 -14.06 10.28
C ALA A 713 48.74 -13.50 11.71
N ALA A 714 48.43 -12.21 11.89
CA ALA A 714 48.44 -11.55 13.20
C ALA A 714 47.15 -11.80 14.01
N LEU A 715 46.07 -12.28 13.37
CA LEU A 715 44.84 -12.66 14.06
C LEU A 715 45.06 -13.92 14.91
N LYS A 716 44.50 -13.92 16.11
CA LYS A 716 44.57 -15.05 17.05
C LYS A 716 43.22 -15.35 17.67
N ALA A 717 43.00 -16.59 18.11
CA ALA A 717 41.84 -16.91 18.95
C ALA A 717 41.84 -16.04 20.22
N GLY A 718 40.67 -15.57 20.64
CA GLY A 718 40.55 -14.66 21.79
C GLY A 718 40.72 -13.18 21.41
N ALA A 719 41.31 -12.39 22.30
CA ALA A 719 41.34 -10.93 22.17
C ALA A 719 42.29 -10.43 21.06
N ASN A 720 41.78 -9.56 20.20
CA ASN A 720 42.50 -8.85 19.14
C ASN A 720 42.11 -7.37 19.16
N VAL A 721 43.01 -6.48 18.74
CA VAL A 721 42.73 -5.05 18.59
C VAL A 721 42.63 -4.71 17.11
N ILE A 722 41.58 -3.98 16.75
CA ILE A 722 41.42 -3.35 15.46
C ILE A 722 41.54 -1.85 15.68
N ALA A 723 42.38 -1.20 14.89
CA ALA A 723 42.72 0.20 15.00
C ALA A 723 42.63 0.84 13.62
N VAL A 724 42.02 2.01 13.54
CA VAL A 724 41.69 2.66 12.27
C VAL A 724 41.98 4.14 12.38
N HIS A 725 42.69 4.68 11.41
CA HIS A 725 42.85 6.11 11.21
C HIS A 725 42.09 6.47 9.94
N CYS A 726 41.24 7.49 10.02
CA CYS A 726 40.59 8.08 8.86
C CYS A 726 41.01 9.55 8.78
N HIS A 727 41.52 9.95 7.61
CA HIS A 727 41.90 11.32 7.28
C HIS A 727 40.92 11.89 6.24
N GLN A 728 40.50 13.13 6.48
CA GLN A 728 39.47 13.84 5.72
C GLN A 728 39.88 15.27 5.41
N THR A 729 39.71 15.67 4.16
CA THR A 729 40.07 17.01 3.65
C THR A 729 38.88 17.77 3.07
N ALA A 730 37.88 17.10 2.46
CA ALA A 730 36.64 17.70 1.98
C ALA A 730 35.50 16.66 1.81
N GLY A 731 34.24 17.10 1.70
CA GLY A 731 33.11 16.23 1.37
C GLY A 731 32.23 15.86 2.56
N GLY A 732 31.62 14.67 2.50
CA GLY A 732 30.99 14.05 3.67
C GLY A 732 32.07 13.55 4.64
N GLN A 733 31.67 12.86 5.70
CA GLN A 733 32.61 12.19 6.62
C GLN A 733 32.02 10.89 7.09
N GLY A 734 32.88 9.88 7.19
CA GLY A 734 32.46 8.52 7.45
C GLY A 734 33.61 7.62 7.86
N ILE A 735 33.44 6.84 8.93
CA ILE A 735 34.26 5.67 9.19
C ILE A 735 33.51 4.61 10.01
N ASP A 736 33.53 3.38 9.53
CA ASP A 736 33.26 2.16 10.29
C ASP A 736 33.90 0.93 9.64
N VAL A 737 34.26 -0.06 10.47
CA VAL A 737 35.09 -1.20 10.07
C VAL A 737 34.60 -2.52 10.68
N GLY A 738 34.62 -3.58 9.88
CA GLY A 738 34.39 -4.97 10.29
C GLY A 738 35.34 -5.95 9.59
N ILE A 739 35.20 -7.23 9.88
CA ILE A 739 35.97 -8.32 9.26
C ILE A 739 35.00 -9.44 8.91
N VAL A 740 35.03 -9.87 7.65
CA VAL A 740 34.16 -10.91 7.11
C VAL A 740 34.97 -12.02 6.47
N ALA A 741 34.40 -13.23 6.41
CA ALA A 741 34.96 -14.31 5.61
C ALA A 741 34.77 -13.99 4.13
N HIS A 742 35.82 -14.15 3.34
CA HIS A 742 35.77 -14.03 1.89
C HIS A 742 35.29 -15.38 1.31
N GLU A 743 34.21 -15.38 0.52
CA GLU A 743 33.68 -16.56 -0.16
C GLU A 743 34.65 -17.14 -1.22
#